data_AF-A0A914HZ79-F1
#
_entry.id   AF-A0A914HZ79-F1
#
_cell.length_a   1.000
_cell.length_b   1.000
_cell.length_c   1.000
_cell.angle_alpha   90.00
_cell.angle_beta   90.00
_cell.angle_gamma   90.00
#
_symmetry.space_group_name_H-M   'P 1'
#
loop_
_entity.id
_entity.type
_entity.pdbx_description
1 polymer ?
#
loop_
_entity_poly.entity_id
_entity_poly.type
_entity_poly.pdbx_seq_one_letter_code
_entity_poly.pdbx_strand_id
1 'polypeptide(L)'
;MLTKFDRFGERLSFSEGSADWVPFILALQACSFHIPHLLWRSLNWITGYQIHAIVTAAKDSVEQSADESQLTVDKIARSLLHAVQLRHRTFLCLRAQQFVTVLYLSIKLSYLLLICFHLLIFKYFLGSLDFALGFVRHPGNWQQTGHFPRVTVCDFSVYKYAQPVNFTIECVLPLNMFNEKIFVFFFFWLCLMLALTVFSIFLWLGRVGSRRRHFRKLLLIYARNKRKITTKPFDKCSKPLLTSAIENSENSALNLFSFGPDLRVVLGLMQDQIGLIFCAKVFREMFDMSKAQQQRPAEEMPLLKAEGKHFFCFPMTVSYTGDICSTRSWSFLRVIFRWRGSIWKSVLIELSIWLAFYYAVMFIYKNVLNENGKKTFVFLAKYTGGTADYIPMTFMLGFFVKIVVDRWKDMFANIGFIDGVAQSVTTIIRGNDPDTVVARRNIMRYMCLVQVLVLRDISIKVRKQFPDMQSMIEAGLLQPHELQLLETIGGDREQQHRMCQFGKHWVPHNWACQLCYRLRERAKIASDPLLGHLLREVNAFRERLQNLSNFDLVPIPLVYPQLVFISVRTYFLICLLSRQNIQSLPSSANDGEMHFLNIELFFPVMTVLQFVFYMGWTKVAEALLNPLGEDDDDFETLFVIERNLTIAMLLADPCHDQLPEQMDGSSGLSNSFRIRAESVLNALIGSAVRTMPAKSKDGQQSDEPKRRNKWANKNLVERLRERKGDEKRSIDLTLAALKSDDTQK
;
A
#
# COMPACT_ATOMS: atom_id res chain seq x y z
N MET A 1 64.90 36.20 32.42
CA MET A 1 63.60 35.99 33.11
C MET A 1 62.65 37.13 32.71
N LEU A 2 62.22 37.15 31.45
CA LEU A 2 61.21 38.05 30.86
C LEU A 2 61.10 37.71 29.36
N THR A 3 60.22 36.80 28.98
CA THR A 3 59.74 36.63 27.60
C THR A 3 58.26 36.30 27.67
N LYS A 4 57.47 37.38 27.59
CA LYS A 4 56.02 37.44 27.52
C LYS A 4 55.69 37.74 26.07
N PHE A 5 55.69 36.72 25.21
CA PHE A 5 55.21 36.80 23.83
C PHE A 5 54.69 35.41 23.43
N ASP A 6 53.62 35.41 22.63
CA ASP A 6 52.91 34.27 22.04
C ASP A 6 51.90 33.51 22.90
N ARG A 7 50.72 34.11 23.07
CA ARG A 7 49.45 33.36 23.17
C ARG A 7 48.19 34.20 22.89
N PHE A 8 48.13 34.90 21.77
CA PHE A 8 46.89 35.54 21.28
C PHE A 8 46.87 35.48 19.74
N GLY A 9 46.38 34.37 19.19
CA GLY A 9 46.30 34.19 17.73
C GLY A 9 45.28 33.14 17.26
N GLU A 10 44.89 32.16 18.08
CA GLU A 10 44.05 31.04 17.62
C GLU A 10 42.64 30.95 18.27
N ARG A 11 42.10 32.05 18.83
CA ARG A 11 40.75 32.03 19.43
C ARG A 11 39.68 32.85 18.72
N LEU A 12 40.00 33.52 17.60
CA LEU A 12 39.08 34.47 16.98
C LEU A 12 38.18 33.93 15.84
N SER A 13 38.34 32.69 15.39
CA SER A 13 37.42 32.09 14.39
C SER A 13 36.36 31.16 14.98
N PHE A 14 36.43 30.83 16.28
CA PHE A 14 35.45 29.93 16.92
C PHE A 14 34.27 30.69 17.58
N SER A 15 34.37 32.01 17.73
CA SER A 15 33.45 32.79 18.58
C SER A 15 32.23 33.36 17.85
N GLU A 16 32.25 33.54 16.53
CA GLU A 16 31.06 34.00 15.79
C GLU A 16 30.12 32.85 15.43
N GLY A 17 30.61 31.61 15.33
CA GLY A 17 29.79 30.47 14.91
C GLY A 17 29.16 29.64 16.04
N SER A 18 29.58 29.76 17.29
CA SER A 18 29.21 28.78 18.34
C SER A 18 27.85 29.01 18.99
N ALA A 19 27.25 30.20 18.89
CA ALA A 19 25.92 30.50 19.42
C ALA A 19 24.77 30.13 18.47
N ASP A 20 25.01 30.14 17.15
CA ASP A 20 23.99 29.90 16.12
C ASP A 20 23.52 28.44 16.07
N TRP A 21 24.37 27.48 16.47
CA TRP A 21 24.04 26.05 16.48
C TRP A 21 23.17 25.61 17.66
N VAL A 22 23.13 26.39 18.75
CA VAL A 22 22.41 26.00 19.98
C VAL A 22 20.91 25.80 19.74
N PRO A 23 20.18 26.71 19.05
CA PRO A 23 18.78 26.49 18.69
C PRO A 23 18.56 25.25 17.83
N PHE A 24 19.47 24.94 16.89
CA PHE A 24 19.37 23.75 16.05
C PHE A 24 19.58 22.45 16.85
N ILE A 25 20.49 22.44 17.82
CA ILE A 25 20.69 21.31 18.73
C ILE A 25 19.45 21.10 19.61
N LEU A 26 18.89 22.17 20.17
CA LEU A 26 17.66 22.09 20.97
C LEU A 26 16.45 21.63 20.13
N ALA A 27 16.35 22.10 18.88
CA ALA A 27 15.33 21.66 17.94
C ALA A 27 15.51 20.17 17.57
N LEU A 28 16.74 19.74 17.31
CA LEU A 28 17.08 18.33 17.04
C LEU A 28 16.72 17.46 18.24
N GLN A 29 17.08 17.86 19.45
CA GLN A 29 16.75 17.18 20.69
C GLN A 29 15.23 17.05 20.87
N ALA A 30 14.48 18.13 20.63
CA ALA A 30 13.01 18.10 20.67
C ALA A 30 12.40 17.14 19.64
N CYS A 31 12.91 17.16 18.40
CA CYS A 31 12.51 16.23 17.35
C CYS A 31 12.83 14.78 17.73
N SER A 32 14.02 14.52 18.27
CA SER A 32 14.44 13.19 18.71
C SER A 32 13.53 12.62 19.79
N PHE A 33 13.07 13.41 20.75
CA PHE A 33 12.09 12.96 21.77
C PHE A 33 10.69 12.66 21.20
N HIS A 34 10.36 13.15 20.00
CA HIS A 34 9.09 12.85 19.34
C HIS A 34 9.11 11.51 18.56
N ILE A 35 10.29 11.01 18.18
CA ILE A 35 10.46 9.81 17.34
C ILE A 35 9.81 8.56 17.97
N PRO A 36 10.01 8.23 19.27
CA PRO A 36 9.42 7.01 19.84
C PRO A 36 7.88 7.06 19.87
N HIS A 37 7.28 8.25 20.00
CA HIS A 37 5.83 8.43 19.91
C HIS A 37 5.31 8.21 18.48
N LEU A 38 6.03 8.71 17.47
CA LEU A 38 5.72 8.44 16.06
C LEU A 38 5.81 6.94 15.75
N LEU A 39 6.85 6.26 16.25
CA LEU A 39 7.01 4.82 16.10
C LEU A 39 5.85 4.04 16.74
N TRP A 40 5.41 4.42 17.95
CA TRP A 40 4.22 3.84 18.55
C TRP A 40 2.98 4.01 17.67
N ARG A 41 2.68 5.23 17.23
CA ARG A 41 1.49 5.52 16.41
C ARG A 41 1.51 4.74 15.09
N SER A 42 2.69 4.64 14.47
CA SER A 42 2.90 3.95 13.19
C SER A 42 2.95 2.44 13.30
N LEU A 43 3.27 1.85 14.45
CA LEU A 43 3.31 0.39 14.63
C LEU A 43 2.04 -0.15 15.32
N ASN A 44 1.27 0.71 16.00
CA ASN A 44 0.05 0.32 16.70
C ASN A 44 -1.02 -0.26 15.76
N TRP A 45 -1.14 0.23 14.52
CA TRP A 45 -2.12 -0.32 13.56
C TRP A 45 -1.82 -1.78 13.16
N ILE A 46 -0.55 -2.20 13.19
CA ILE A 46 -0.11 -3.57 12.89
C ILE A 46 -0.53 -4.53 14.00
N THR A 47 -0.75 -4.03 15.22
CA THR A 47 -1.08 -4.87 16.37
C THR A 47 -2.48 -5.49 16.30
N GLY A 48 -3.35 -5.00 15.41
CA GLY A 48 -4.76 -5.40 15.31
C GLY A 48 -5.65 -4.84 16.42
N TYR A 49 -5.06 -4.28 17.49
CA TYR A 49 -5.77 -3.54 18.53
C TYR A 49 -5.77 -2.05 18.18
N GLN A 50 -6.94 -1.47 17.93
CA GLN A 50 -7.05 -0.01 17.79
C GLN A 50 -7.02 0.65 19.18
N ILE A 51 -5.86 0.61 19.86
CA ILE A 51 -5.74 1.04 21.26
C ILE A 51 -6.24 2.48 21.46
N HIS A 52 -5.93 3.40 20.54
CA HIS A 52 -6.40 4.79 20.62
C HIS A 52 -7.92 4.89 20.53
N ALA A 53 -8.56 4.17 19.60
CA ALA A 53 -10.02 4.16 19.47
C ALA A 53 -10.69 3.51 20.68
N ILE A 54 -10.11 2.42 21.20
CA ILE A 54 -10.59 1.72 22.39
C ILE A 54 -10.51 2.62 23.62
N VAL A 55 -9.38 3.31 23.84
CA VAL A 55 -9.20 4.20 25.00
C VAL A 55 -10.09 5.45 24.88
N THR A 56 -10.25 6.01 23.69
CA THR A 56 -11.14 7.17 23.46
C THR A 56 -12.60 6.78 23.70
N ALA A 57 -13.08 5.69 23.07
CA ALA A 57 -14.43 5.19 23.27
C ALA A 57 -14.70 4.80 24.74
N ALA A 58 -13.69 4.27 25.42
CA ALA A 58 -13.80 3.91 26.83
C ALA A 58 -13.82 5.16 27.73
N LYS A 59 -13.12 6.25 27.37
CA LYS A 59 -13.22 7.55 28.07
C LYS A 59 -14.60 8.19 27.87
N ASP A 60 -15.10 8.19 26.64
CA ASP A 60 -16.42 8.74 26.30
C ASP A 60 -17.55 7.98 27.02
N SER A 61 -17.39 6.67 27.24
CA SER A 61 -18.38 5.84 27.95
C SER A 61 -18.54 6.15 29.43
N VAL A 62 -17.60 6.90 30.03
CA VAL A 62 -17.67 7.34 31.44
C VAL A 62 -18.53 8.59 31.59
N GLU A 63 -18.61 9.42 30.55
CA GLU A 63 -19.42 10.65 30.52
C GLU A 63 -20.86 10.41 30.04
N GLN A 64 -21.14 9.23 29.47
CA GLN A 64 -22.45 8.86 28.91
C GLN A 64 -23.42 8.22 29.92
N SER A 65 -24.69 8.17 29.55
CA SER A 65 -25.78 7.54 30.31
C SER A 65 -25.53 6.03 30.56
N ALA A 66 -26.12 5.47 31.62
CA ALA A 66 -25.80 4.12 32.10
C ALA A 66 -26.05 3.00 31.06
N ASP A 67 -27.02 3.18 30.17
CA ASP A 67 -27.39 2.20 29.13
C ASP A 67 -26.48 2.33 27.88
N GLU A 68 -26.11 3.55 27.47
CA GLU A 68 -25.14 3.78 26.38
C GLU A 68 -23.72 3.33 26.76
N SER A 69 -23.37 3.46 28.04
CA SER A 69 -22.12 2.95 28.62
C SER A 69 -22.03 1.41 28.53
N GLN A 70 -23.15 0.68 28.66
CA GLN A 70 -23.16 -0.78 28.50
C GLN A 70 -22.98 -1.20 27.04
N LEU A 71 -23.67 -0.53 26.11
CA LEU A 71 -23.53 -0.81 24.67
C LEU A 71 -22.09 -0.57 24.16
N THR A 72 -21.43 0.46 24.67
CA THR A 72 -20.02 0.78 24.34
C THR A 72 -19.07 -0.24 24.96
N VAL A 73 -19.30 -0.68 26.20
CA VAL A 73 -18.57 -1.80 26.84
C VAL A 73 -18.68 -3.08 26.02
N ASP A 74 -19.86 -3.43 25.51
CA ASP A 74 -20.08 -4.61 24.67
C ASP A 74 -19.34 -4.54 23.33
N LYS A 75 -19.29 -3.36 22.72
CA LYS A 75 -18.55 -3.12 21.47
C LYS A 75 -17.04 -3.28 21.70
N ILE A 76 -16.53 -2.73 22.81
CA ILE A 76 -15.11 -2.86 23.18
C ILE A 76 -14.76 -4.32 23.47
N ALA A 77 -15.59 -5.03 24.25
CA ALA A 77 -15.39 -6.44 24.57
C ALA A 77 -15.36 -7.33 23.32
N ARG A 78 -16.30 -7.14 22.38
CA ARG A 78 -16.32 -7.84 21.08
C ARG A 78 -15.08 -7.56 20.24
N SER A 79 -14.67 -6.30 20.15
CA SER A 79 -13.47 -5.92 19.40
C SER A 79 -12.20 -6.54 19.97
N LEU A 80 -12.06 -6.59 21.30
CA LEU A 80 -10.92 -7.21 21.97
C LEU A 80 -10.92 -8.74 21.78
N LEU A 81 -12.08 -9.39 21.89
CA LEU A 81 -12.21 -10.84 21.70
C LEU A 81 -11.89 -11.26 20.26
N HIS A 82 -12.41 -10.52 19.27
CA HIS A 82 -12.15 -10.75 17.85
C HIS A 82 -10.66 -10.58 17.50
N ALA A 83 -9.99 -9.57 18.07
CA ALA A 83 -8.55 -9.35 17.90
C ALA A 83 -7.70 -10.50 18.50
N VAL A 84 -8.14 -11.10 19.60
CA VAL A 84 -7.50 -12.28 20.20
C VAL A 84 -7.69 -13.53 19.30
N GLN A 85 -8.87 -13.72 18.72
CA GLN A 85 -9.21 -14.91 17.92
C GLN A 85 -8.56 -14.94 16.52
N LEU A 86 -8.56 -13.82 15.76
CA LEU A 86 -7.96 -13.79 14.41
C LEU A 86 -6.46 -14.13 14.40
N ARG A 87 -5.76 -13.75 15.46
CA ARG A 87 -4.29 -13.79 15.51
C ARG A 87 -3.73 -15.18 15.80
N HIS A 88 -4.54 -16.09 16.35
CA HIS A 88 -4.17 -17.49 16.56
C HIS A 88 -4.01 -18.27 15.24
N ARG A 89 -4.49 -17.73 14.10
CA ARG A 89 -4.57 -18.45 12.82
C ARG A 89 -3.56 -18.02 11.75
N THR A 90 -2.81 -16.91 11.93
CA THR A 90 -2.17 -16.21 10.78
C THR A 90 -0.66 -15.92 10.85
N PHE A 91 0.05 -16.01 12.00
CA PHE A 91 1.49 -15.66 12.04
C PHE A 91 2.37 -16.71 12.76
N LEU A 92 3.41 -17.19 12.05
CA LEU A 92 4.25 -18.33 12.45
C LEU A 92 5.61 -17.96 13.10
N CYS A 93 6.02 -16.69 13.16
CA CYS A 93 7.43 -16.33 13.46
C CYS A 93 7.70 -15.52 14.75
N LEU A 94 6.67 -15.09 15.50
CA LEU A 94 6.79 -14.69 16.91
C LEU A 94 5.54 -15.21 17.61
N ARG A 95 5.66 -15.77 18.83
CA ARG A 95 4.49 -16.21 19.62
C ARG A 95 3.43 -15.10 19.61
N ALA A 96 2.32 -15.36 18.91
CA ALA A 96 1.36 -14.36 18.43
C ALA A 96 0.67 -13.50 19.51
N GLN A 97 0.93 -13.78 20.78
CA GLN A 97 0.33 -13.18 21.97
C GLN A 97 1.26 -12.23 22.75
N GLN A 98 2.49 -11.98 22.25
CA GLN A 98 3.53 -11.18 22.92
C GLN A 98 3.88 -9.86 22.20
N PHE A 99 3.29 -9.59 21.04
CA PHE A 99 3.73 -8.49 20.17
C PHE A 99 3.43 -7.11 20.76
N VAL A 100 2.22 -6.88 21.28
CA VAL A 100 1.85 -5.59 21.90
C VAL A 100 2.73 -5.32 23.13
N THR A 101 3.00 -6.35 23.91
CA THR A 101 3.85 -6.23 25.12
C THR A 101 5.31 -5.92 24.78
N VAL A 102 5.88 -6.61 23.79
CA VAL A 102 7.23 -6.35 23.30
C VAL A 102 7.32 -4.96 22.70
N LEU A 103 6.33 -4.55 21.89
CA LEU A 103 6.28 -3.22 21.28
C LEU A 103 6.24 -2.12 22.36
N TYR A 104 5.33 -2.23 23.34
CA TYR A 104 5.19 -1.24 24.40
C TYR A 104 6.46 -1.14 25.28
N LEU A 105 7.06 -2.28 25.66
CA LEU A 105 8.32 -2.29 26.42
C LEU A 105 9.49 -1.76 25.58
N SER A 106 9.53 -2.02 24.28
CA SER A 106 10.58 -1.52 23.38
C SER A 106 10.55 0.00 23.24
N ILE A 107 9.36 0.63 23.27
CA ILE A 107 9.24 2.10 23.24
C ILE A 107 9.72 2.70 24.55
N LYS A 108 9.39 2.09 25.69
CA LYS A 108 9.88 2.53 27.00
C LYS A 108 11.41 2.42 27.07
N LEU A 109 11.98 1.33 26.54
CA LEU A 109 13.42 1.16 26.42
C LEU A 109 14.04 2.18 25.45
N SER A 110 13.38 2.49 24.34
CA SER A 110 13.82 3.52 23.38
C SER A 110 13.89 4.89 24.03
N TYR A 111 12.91 5.29 24.85
CA TYR A 111 12.99 6.53 25.64
C TYR A 111 14.15 6.52 26.63
N LEU A 112 14.42 5.39 27.30
CA LEU A 112 15.57 5.25 28.20
C LEU A 112 16.89 5.45 27.46
N LEU A 113 17.07 4.73 26.34
CA LEU A 113 18.27 4.84 25.49
C LEU A 113 18.43 6.25 24.93
N LEU A 114 17.33 6.90 24.57
CA LEU A 114 17.34 8.27 24.06
C LEU A 114 17.77 9.27 25.14
N ILE A 115 17.28 9.14 26.37
CA ILE A 115 17.73 9.99 27.49
C ILE A 115 19.22 9.77 27.77
N CYS A 116 19.69 8.51 27.81
CA CYS A 116 21.11 8.19 27.97
C CYS A 116 21.97 8.78 26.84
N PHE A 117 21.51 8.68 25.59
CA PHE A 117 22.18 9.25 24.42
C PHE A 117 22.30 10.77 24.52
N HIS A 118 21.23 11.47 24.93
CA HIS A 118 21.30 12.92 25.15
C HIS A 118 22.22 13.26 26.31
N LEU A 119 22.22 12.52 27.42
CA LEU A 119 23.19 12.73 28.51
C LEU A 119 24.66 12.52 28.05
N LEU A 120 24.91 11.62 27.10
CA LEU A 120 26.23 11.45 26.47
C LEU A 120 26.59 12.64 25.56
N ILE A 121 25.64 13.18 24.79
CA ILE A 121 25.84 14.41 24.01
C ILE A 121 26.17 15.58 24.95
N PHE A 122 25.45 15.72 26.07
CA PHE A 122 25.73 16.73 27.07
C PHE A 122 27.13 16.56 27.68
N LYS A 123 27.55 15.33 27.98
CA LYS A 123 28.92 15.04 28.45
C LYS A 123 29.96 15.43 27.41
N TYR A 124 29.72 15.13 26.13
CA TYR A 124 30.64 15.46 25.04
C TYR A 124 30.75 16.98 24.83
N PHE A 125 29.63 17.70 24.90
CA PHE A 125 29.58 19.14 24.67
C PHE A 125 30.13 19.97 25.84
N LEU A 126 29.82 19.59 27.08
CA LEU A 126 30.27 20.32 28.28
C LEU A 126 31.56 19.75 28.90
N GLY A 127 32.15 18.70 28.32
CA GLY A 127 33.41 18.08 28.78
C GLY A 127 33.32 17.30 30.11
N SER A 128 32.33 17.58 30.96
CA SER A 128 32.11 16.88 32.24
C SER A 128 30.63 16.81 32.65
N LEU A 129 30.23 15.68 33.23
CA LEU A 129 28.93 15.50 33.89
C LEU A 129 28.82 16.23 35.23
N ASP A 130 29.96 16.64 35.82
CA ASP A 130 30.00 17.37 37.08
C ASP A 130 29.69 18.86 36.92
N PHE A 131 29.56 19.36 35.68
CA PHE A 131 29.30 20.77 35.38
C PHE A 131 28.05 21.31 36.11
N ALA A 132 26.93 20.58 36.05
CA ALA A 132 25.69 20.99 36.70
C ALA A 132 25.67 20.71 38.21
N LEU A 133 26.36 19.66 38.67
CA LEU A 133 26.51 19.33 40.10
C LEU A 133 27.42 20.34 40.82
N GLY A 134 28.42 20.89 40.12
CA GLY A 134 29.29 21.96 40.59
C GLY A 134 28.55 23.28 40.83
N PHE A 135 27.52 23.57 40.02
CA PHE A 135 26.64 24.73 40.20
C PHE A 135 25.88 24.70 41.55
N VAL A 136 25.55 23.51 42.05
CA VAL A 136 24.87 23.32 43.36
C VAL A 136 25.87 23.33 44.52
N ARG A 137 27.11 22.84 44.32
CA ARG A 137 28.13 22.74 45.36
C ARG A 137 28.91 24.03 45.63
N HIS A 138 29.08 24.89 44.62
CA HIS A 138 29.87 26.14 44.74
C HIS A 138 29.16 27.33 44.07
N PRO A 139 28.24 28.02 44.76
CA PRO A 139 27.49 29.15 44.20
C PRO A 139 28.33 30.42 43.94
N GLY A 140 29.61 30.48 44.37
CA GLY A 140 30.42 31.70 44.39
C GLY A 140 31.51 31.88 43.30
N ASN A 141 32.00 30.82 42.66
CA ASN A 141 33.13 30.89 41.72
C ASN A 141 32.69 30.79 40.25
N TRP A 142 31.72 31.61 39.86
CA TRP A 142 31.05 31.52 38.54
C TRP A 142 31.84 32.19 37.40
N GLN A 143 32.94 32.91 37.67
CA GLN A 143 33.71 33.65 36.66
C GLN A 143 34.64 32.77 35.81
N GLN A 144 34.91 31.51 36.18
CA GLN A 144 35.90 30.64 35.53
C GLN A 144 35.34 29.37 34.85
N THR A 145 34.02 29.26 34.63
CA THR A 145 33.44 28.12 33.88
C THR A 145 33.55 28.36 32.37
N GLY A 146 34.68 27.95 31.79
CA GLY A 146 35.14 28.34 30.43
C GLY A 146 34.53 27.61 29.22
N HIS A 147 33.30 27.08 29.28
CA HIS A 147 32.68 26.41 28.12
C HIS A 147 31.83 27.35 27.25
N PHE A 148 31.27 28.40 27.84
CA PHE A 148 30.51 29.43 27.13
C PHE A 148 31.21 30.79 27.35
N PRO A 149 31.94 31.34 26.35
CA PRO A 149 32.57 32.65 26.48
C PRO A 149 31.50 33.73 26.69
N ARG A 150 31.50 34.37 27.86
CA ARG A 150 30.53 35.42 28.20
C ARG A 150 30.97 36.80 27.72
N VAL A 151 32.22 36.90 27.28
CA VAL A 151 32.85 38.13 26.86
C VAL A 151 33.74 37.84 25.65
N THR A 152 33.64 38.68 24.63
CA THR A 152 34.49 38.68 23.44
C THR A 152 35.13 40.05 23.25
N VAL A 153 36.15 40.12 22.42
CA VAL A 153 36.74 41.41 22.02
C VAL A 153 36.28 41.68 20.60
N CYS A 154 35.76 42.89 20.36
CA CYS A 154 35.35 43.35 19.04
C CYS A 154 36.25 44.50 18.61
N ASP A 155 36.83 44.35 17.42
CA ASP A 155 37.71 45.35 16.83
C ASP A 155 36.91 46.18 15.81
N PHE A 156 36.90 47.50 15.98
CA PHE A 156 36.24 48.42 15.05
C PHE A 156 37.20 49.52 14.62
N SER A 157 37.20 49.82 13.33
CA SER A 157 38.02 50.87 12.74
C SER A 157 37.18 52.13 12.55
N VAL A 158 37.54 53.21 13.25
CA VAL A 158 36.90 54.51 13.09
C VAL A 158 37.87 55.45 12.39
N TYR A 159 37.42 56.11 11.34
CA TYR A 159 38.21 57.12 10.65
C TYR A 159 38.27 58.41 11.49
N LYS A 160 39.45 58.78 11.96
CA LYS A 160 39.74 60.10 12.52
C LYS A 160 40.74 60.81 11.61
N TYR A 161 40.42 62.02 11.18
CA TYR A 161 41.26 62.81 10.25
C TYR A 161 41.71 62.03 9.00
N ALA A 162 40.76 61.33 8.37
CA ALA A 162 40.98 60.50 7.17
C ALA A 162 41.95 59.32 7.32
N GLN A 163 42.37 58.97 8.55
CA GLN A 163 43.14 57.76 8.84
C GLN A 163 42.30 56.75 9.65
N PRO A 164 42.28 55.45 9.30
CA PRO A 164 41.58 54.44 10.07
C PRO A 164 42.34 54.17 11.38
N VAL A 165 41.69 54.42 12.51
CA VAL A 165 42.21 54.09 13.85
C VAL A 165 41.38 52.94 14.40
N ASN A 166 42.05 51.84 14.76
CA ASN A 166 41.39 50.65 15.28
C ASN A 166 41.25 50.74 16.79
N PHE A 167 40.04 50.46 17.28
CA PHE A 167 39.71 50.33 18.69
C PHE A 167 39.27 48.90 18.98
N THR A 168 39.73 48.36 20.10
CA THR A 168 39.33 47.04 20.60
C THR A 168 38.48 47.22 21.85
N ILE A 169 37.21 46.82 21.84
CA ILE A 169 36.32 46.90 23.01
C ILE A 169 35.90 45.51 23.46
N GLU A 170 35.83 45.34 24.78
CA GLU A 170 35.31 44.14 25.43
C GLU A 170 33.77 44.16 25.38
N CYS A 171 33.19 43.19 24.66
CA CYS A 171 31.75 43.04 24.47
C CYS A 171 31.22 41.86 25.29
N VAL A 172 30.12 42.05 26.02
CA VAL A 172 29.44 40.97 26.73
C VAL A 172 28.49 40.24 25.76
N LEU A 173 28.36 38.91 25.91
CA LEU A 173 27.45 38.06 25.12
C LEU A 173 26.25 37.60 25.96
N PRO A 174 25.12 38.34 25.96
CA PRO A 174 23.93 37.99 26.74
C PRO A 174 23.33 36.64 26.33
N LEU A 175 23.35 36.31 25.03
CA LEU A 175 22.80 35.06 24.51
C LEU A 175 23.49 33.83 25.12
N ASN A 176 24.81 33.90 25.27
CA ASN A 176 25.59 32.78 25.76
C ASN A 176 25.39 32.54 27.26
N MET A 177 25.20 33.62 28.01
CA MET A 177 24.80 33.57 29.43
C MET A 177 23.42 32.93 29.61
N PHE A 178 22.49 33.20 28.69
CA PHE A 178 21.16 32.61 28.70
C PHE A 178 21.19 31.12 28.33
N ASN A 179 21.93 30.76 27.29
CA ASN A 179 22.11 29.37 26.84
C ASN A 179 22.69 28.49 27.97
N GLU A 180 23.69 28.98 28.70
CA GLU A 180 24.27 28.28 29.85
C GLU A 180 23.19 27.89 30.89
N LYS A 181 22.25 28.80 31.22
CA LYS A 181 21.16 28.52 32.17
C LYS A 181 20.15 27.51 31.63
N ILE A 182 19.83 27.60 30.35
CA ILE A 182 18.97 26.63 29.66
C ILE A 182 19.57 25.22 29.75
N PHE A 183 20.87 25.07 29.48
CA PHE A 183 21.54 23.76 29.53
C PHE A 183 21.60 23.19 30.95
N VAL A 184 21.82 24.01 31.97
CA VAL A 184 21.76 23.57 33.38
C VAL A 184 20.35 23.08 33.74
N PHE A 185 19.31 23.81 33.34
CA PHE A 185 17.92 23.39 33.56
C PHE A 185 17.62 22.06 32.86
N PHE A 186 17.98 21.92 31.58
CA PHE A 186 17.75 20.69 30.83
C PHE A 186 18.49 19.48 31.40
N PHE A 187 19.69 19.68 31.95
CA PHE A 187 20.42 18.59 32.59
C PHE A 187 19.64 18.00 33.77
N PHE A 188 19.19 18.83 34.72
CA PHE A 188 18.38 18.36 35.85
C PHE A 188 17.03 17.79 35.41
N TRP A 189 16.43 18.37 34.38
CA TRP A 189 15.20 17.85 33.78
C TRP A 189 15.40 16.45 33.17
N LEU A 190 16.50 16.22 32.44
CA LEU A 190 16.84 14.91 31.88
C LEU A 190 17.12 13.86 32.97
N CYS A 191 17.79 14.25 34.07
CA CYS A 191 17.98 13.37 35.23
C CYS A 191 16.66 13.00 35.90
N LEU A 192 15.72 13.95 36.05
CA LEU A 192 14.38 13.68 36.57
C LEU A 192 13.61 12.72 35.65
N MET A 193 13.63 12.98 34.34
CA MET A 193 12.99 12.12 33.35
C MET A 193 13.62 10.72 33.30
N LEU A 194 14.94 10.60 33.49
CA LEU A 194 15.61 9.31 33.64
C LEU A 194 15.06 8.53 34.85
N ALA A 195 14.97 9.17 36.01
CA ALA A 195 14.44 8.53 37.21
C ALA A 195 12.98 8.08 37.04
N LEU A 196 12.12 8.93 36.46
CA LEU A 196 10.72 8.61 36.20
C LEU A 196 10.53 7.49 35.17
N THR A 197 11.34 7.48 34.11
CA THR A 197 11.26 6.44 33.06
C THR A 197 11.75 5.09 33.57
N VAL A 198 12.85 5.06 34.33
CA VAL A 198 13.36 3.86 35.00
C VAL A 198 12.31 3.30 35.97
N PHE A 199 11.72 4.15 36.82
CA PHE A 199 10.64 3.75 37.73
C PHE A 199 9.43 3.20 36.98
N SER A 200 9.02 3.85 35.87
CA SER A 200 7.92 3.39 35.01
C SER A 200 8.20 2.00 34.42
N ILE A 201 9.41 1.74 33.93
CA ILE A 201 9.82 0.44 33.37
C ILE A 201 9.72 -0.65 34.44
N PHE A 202 10.25 -0.43 35.64
CA PHE A 202 10.18 -1.40 36.73
C PHE A 202 8.74 -1.73 37.16
N LEU A 203 7.86 -0.73 37.25
CA LEU A 203 6.44 -0.94 37.55
C LEU A 203 5.76 -1.82 36.48
N TRP A 204 6.03 -1.55 35.19
CA TRP A 204 5.47 -2.32 34.09
C TRP A 204 6.04 -3.75 33.98
N LEU A 205 7.34 -3.93 34.23
CA LEU A 205 7.97 -5.25 34.32
C LEU A 205 7.36 -6.10 35.44
N GLY A 206 7.14 -5.50 36.63
CA GLY A 206 6.45 -6.16 37.74
C GLY A 206 5.00 -6.53 37.41
N ARG A 207 4.29 -5.68 36.67
CA ARG A 207 2.90 -5.89 36.22
C ARG A 207 2.78 -7.01 35.18
N VAL A 208 3.71 -7.09 34.22
CA VAL A 208 3.75 -8.15 33.19
C VAL A 208 4.20 -9.49 33.77
N GLY A 209 5.14 -9.49 34.73
CA GLY A 209 5.66 -10.68 35.38
C GLY A 209 4.69 -11.36 36.37
N SER A 210 3.81 -10.61 37.05
CA SER A 210 2.92 -11.16 38.08
C SER A 210 1.61 -11.74 37.51
N ARG A 211 1.68 -12.92 36.86
CA ARG A 211 0.53 -13.61 36.22
C ARG A 211 -0.69 -13.80 37.13
N ARG A 212 -0.48 -14.14 38.42
CA ARG A 212 -1.56 -14.53 39.35
C ARG A 212 -2.21 -13.37 40.12
N ARG A 213 -1.50 -12.26 40.38
CA ARG A 213 -2.01 -11.20 41.29
C ARG A 213 -2.98 -10.21 40.62
N HIS A 214 -2.72 -9.83 39.37
CA HIS A 214 -3.54 -8.84 38.66
C HIS A 214 -4.91 -9.42 38.26
N PHE A 215 -4.92 -10.63 37.68
CA PHE A 215 -6.15 -11.35 37.37
C PHE A 215 -6.97 -11.69 38.62
N ARG A 216 -6.31 -12.11 39.71
CA ARG A 216 -7.01 -12.36 40.99
C ARG A 216 -7.69 -11.11 41.53
N LYS A 217 -7.10 -9.91 41.39
CA LYS A 217 -7.76 -8.64 41.77
C LYS A 217 -8.99 -8.33 40.90
N LEU A 218 -8.90 -8.54 39.58
CA LEU A 218 -10.03 -8.35 38.65
C LEU A 218 -11.17 -9.37 38.90
N LEU A 219 -10.82 -10.64 39.11
CA LEU A 219 -11.75 -11.72 39.44
C LEU A 219 -12.40 -11.55 40.82
N LEU A 220 -11.67 -11.09 41.82
CA LEU A 220 -12.23 -10.78 43.15
C LEU A 220 -13.24 -9.64 43.09
N ILE A 221 -13.01 -8.61 42.26
CA ILE A 221 -13.97 -7.53 42.02
C ILE A 221 -15.19 -8.03 41.24
N TYR A 222 -14.98 -8.90 40.24
CA TYR A 222 -16.05 -9.60 39.52
C TYR A 222 -16.96 -10.39 40.49
N ALA A 223 -16.37 -11.20 41.38
CA ALA A 223 -17.10 -11.99 42.38
C ALA A 223 -17.79 -11.14 43.46
N ARG A 224 -17.29 -9.93 43.72
CA ARG A 224 -17.91 -8.98 44.66
C ARG A 224 -19.10 -8.23 44.05
N ASN A 225 -19.08 -7.95 42.74
CA ASN A 225 -20.22 -7.32 42.04
C ASN A 225 -21.33 -8.30 41.66
N LYS A 226 -21.03 -9.59 41.40
CA LYS A 226 -22.08 -10.62 41.20
C LYS A 226 -22.95 -10.81 42.44
N ARG A 227 -22.36 -10.65 43.63
CA ARG A 227 -23.04 -10.65 44.94
C ARG A 227 -24.08 -9.53 45.15
N LYS A 228 -24.01 -8.41 44.41
CA LYS A 228 -24.99 -7.32 44.54
C LYS A 228 -26.28 -7.51 43.72
N ILE A 229 -26.28 -8.42 42.74
CA ILE A 229 -27.43 -8.65 41.84
C ILE A 229 -28.27 -9.85 42.31
N THR A 230 -27.67 -10.81 43.03
CA THR A 230 -28.39 -11.96 43.59
C THR A 230 -28.68 -11.76 45.08
N THR A 231 -29.75 -11.04 45.42
CA THR A 231 -30.29 -11.01 46.78
C THR A 231 -31.25 -12.18 47.00
N LYS A 232 -30.74 -13.28 47.55
CA LYS A 232 -31.44 -14.14 48.51
C LYS A 232 -30.42 -14.60 49.57
N PRO A 233 -30.78 -14.65 50.87
CA PRO A 233 -29.84 -15.01 51.92
C PRO A 233 -29.56 -16.51 51.83
N PHE A 234 -28.31 -16.89 51.62
CA PHE A 234 -27.86 -18.29 51.67
C PHE A 234 -27.19 -18.57 53.02
N ASP A 235 -27.52 -19.73 53.59
CA ASP A 235 -27.14 -20.14 54.95
C ASP A 235 -25.62 -20.23 55.20
N LYS A 236 -25.26 -19.94 56.45
CA LYS A 236 -23.90 -19.85 57.01
C LYS A 236 -23.03 -21.11 56.83
N CYS A 237 -23.62 -22.26 56.51
CA CYS A 237 -22.92 -23.57 56.46
C CYS A 237 -22.25 -23.87 55.11
N SER A 238 -22.53 -23.10 54.05
CA SER A 238 -22.04 -23.36 52.69
C SER A 238 -20.72 -22.65 52.33
N LYS A 239 -20.15 -21.86 53.24
CA LYS A 239 -18.95 -21.05 52.98
C LYS A 239 -17.71 -21.84 52.53
N PRO A 240 -17.38 -23.03 53.10
CA PRO A 240 -16.18 -23.78 52.70
C PRO A 240 -16.32 -24.45 51.32
N LEU A 241 -17.51 -24.97 51.01
CA LEU A 241 -17.86 -25.60 49.73
C LEU A 241 -17.97 -24.59 48.59
N LEU A 242 -18.36 -23.34 48.89
CA LEU A 242 -18.43 -22.27 47.91
C LEU A 242 -17.03 -21.71 47.59
N THR A 243 -16.12 -21.64 48.57
CA THR A 243 -14.71 -21.28 48.32
C THR A 243 -14.00 -22.31 47.45
N SER A 244 -14.26 -23.61 47.62
CA SER A 244 -13.69 -24.65 46.76
C SER A 244 -14.34 -24.70 45.36
N ALA A 245 -15.64 -24.39 45.24
CA ALA A 245 -16.30 -24.25 43.95
C ALA A 245 -15.84 -23.01 43.16
N ILE A 246 -15.55 -21.90 43.87
CA ILE A 246 -14.94 -20.70 43.28
C ILE A 246 -13.48 -20.95 42.91
N GLU A 247 -12.69 -21.65 43.73
CA GLU A 247 -11.33 -22.06 43.37
C GLU A 247 -11.31 -23.02 42.17
N ASN A 248 -12.27 -23.93 42.07
CA ASN A 248 -12.42 -24.82 40.91
C ASN A 248 -12.86 -24.05 39.65
N SER A 249 -13.78 -23.09 39.76
CA SER A 249 -14.14 -22.18 38.66
C SER A 249 -12.98 -21.25 38.26
N GLU A 250 -12.16 -20.80 39.22
CA GLU A 250 -10.99 -19.96 39.00
C GLU A 250 -9.86 -20.75 38.32
N ASN A 251 -9.62 -22.00 38.74
CA ASN A 251 -8.64 -22.90 38.13
C ASN A 251 -9.09 -23.36 36.74
N SER A 252 -10.37 -23.65 36.54
CA SER A 252 -10.93 -23.92 35.21
C SER A 252 -10.87 -22.70 34.30
N ALA A 253 -11.16 -21.49 34.78
CA ALA A 253 -11.02 -20.26 33.97
C ALA A 253 -9.55 -19.93 33.63
N LEU A 254 -8.61 -20.21 34.54
CA LEU A 254 -7.16 -20.07 34.33
C LEU A 254 -6.57 -21.13 33.39
N ASN A 255 -7.15 -22.33 33.36
CA ASN A 255 -6.71 -23.43 32.50
C ASN A 255 -7.38 -23.43 31.12
N LEU A 256 -8.61 -22.90 31.00
CA LEU A 256 -9.39 -22.90 29.75
C LEU A 256 -8.99 -21.77 28.79
N PHE A 257 -8.38 -20.69 29.30
CA PHE A 257 -7.90 -19.57 28.48
C PHE A 257 -6.49 -19.13 28.87
N SER A 258 -5.50 -19.47 28.04
CA SER A 258 -4.20 -18.80 28.07
C SER A 258 -4.34 -17.39 27.50
N PHE A 259 -4.88 -16.45 28.28
CA PHE A 259 -4.86 -15.04 27.89
C PHE A 259 -3.41 -14.57 27.74
N GLY A 260 -3.10 -14.15 26.52
CA GLY A 260 -1.78 -13.69 26.13
C GLY A 260 -1.30 -12.47 26.92
N PRO A 261 0.02 -12.25 27.03
CA PRO A 261 0.59 -11.03 27.59
C PRO A 261 0.00 -9.75 26.99
N ASP A 262 -0.36 -9.74 25.70
CA ASP A 262 -0.86 -8.58 25.00
C ASP A 262 -2.17 -8.02 25.58
N LEU A 263 -3.13 -8.90 25.90
CA LEU A 263 -4.40 -8.47 26.52
C LEU A 263 -4.17 -7.84 27.90
N ARG A 264 -3.15 -8.29 28.64
CA ARG A 264 -2.79 -7.70 29.94
C ARG A 264 -2.28 -6.27 29.81
N VAL A 265 -1.48 -5.99 28.78
CA VAL A 265 -0.99 -4.63 28.54
C VAL A 265 -2.13 -3.72 28.10
N VAL A 266 -3.02 -4.18 27.24
CA VAL A 266 -4.20 -3.40 26.81
C VAL A 266 -5.13 -3.09 27.99
N LEU A 267 -5.47 -4.10 28.81
CA LEU A 267 -6.28 -3.89 30.01
C LEU A 267 -5.57 -3.02 31.05
N GLY A 268 -4.25 -3.13 31.19
CA GLY A 268 -3.45 -2.26 32.05
C GLY A 268 -3.45 -0.81 31.61
N LEU A 269 -3.37 -0.55 30.29
CA LEU A 269 -3.47 0.80 29.72
C LEU A 269 -4.87 1.40 29.93
N MET A 270 -5.92 0.59 29.77
CA MET A 270 -7.29 1.01 30.08
C MET A 270 -7.47 1.30 31.56
N GLN A 271 -6.88 0.48 32.43
CA GLN A 271 -6.96 0.66 33.88
C GLN A 271 -6.30 1.96 34.33
N ASP A 272 -5.13 2.29 33.78
CA ASP A 272 -4.39 3.51 34.14
C ASP A 272 -5.15 4.80 33.70
N GLN A 273 -6.06 4.72 32.73
CA GLN A 273 -6.83 5.88 32.21
C GLN A 273 -8.25 6.03 32.78
N ILE A 274 -8.96 4.92 33.01
CA ILE A 274 -10.41 4.92 33.32
C ILE A 274 -10.71 4.28 34.69
N GLY A 275 -9.75 3.53 35.23
CA GLY A 275 -9.86 2.86 36.51
C GLY A 275 -10.25 1.39 36.43
N LEU A 276 -10.09 0.70 37.57
CA LEU A 276 -10.17 -0.75 37.68
C LEU A 276 -11.60 -1.31 37.54
N ILE A 277 -12.62 -0.53 37.89
CA ILE A 277 -14.03 -0.96 37.90
C ILE A 277 -14.56 -1.14 36.48
N PHE A 278 -14.23 -0.22 35.57
CA PHE A 278 -14.65 -0.29 34.17
C PHE A 278 -13.97 -1.46 33.44
N CYS A 279 -12.67 -1.64 33.66
CA CYS A 279 -11.92 -2.77 33.11
C CYS A 279 -12.51 -4.12 33.55
N ALA A 280 -12.99 -4.21 34.79
CA ALA A 280 -13.68 -5.40 35.29
C ALA A 280 -15.03 -5.66 34.61
N LYS A 281 -15.76 -4.62 34.16
CA LYS A 281 -16.99 -4.75 33.35
C LYS A 281 -16.69 -5.26 31.94
N VAL A 282 -15.71 -4.68 31.26
CA VAL A 282 -15.28 -5.14 29.91
C VAL A 282 -14.81 -6.60 29.95
N PHE A 283 -14.02 -6.96 30.96
CA PHE A 283 -13.55 -8.33 31.13
C PHE A 283 -14.70 -9.32 31.38
N ARG A 284 -15.74 -8.90 32.10
CA ARG A 284 -16.96 -9.71 32.30
C ARG A 284 -17.64 -10.02 30.98
N GLU A 285 -17.93 -9.00 30.17
CA GLU A 285 -18.61 -9.19 28.89
C GLU A 285 -17.81 -10.07 27.93
N MET A 286 -16.48 -9.91 27.91
CA MET A 286 -15.61 -10.80 27.13
C MET A 286 -15.71 -12.27 27.59
N PHE A 287 -15.78 -12.51 28.90
CA PHE A 287 -15.86 -13.86 29.47
C PHE A 287 -17.22 -14.51 29.18
N ASP A 288 -18.31 -13.77 29.34
CA ASP A 288 -19.67 -14.26 29.12
C ASP A 288 -19.91 -14.55 27.62
N MET A 289 -19.45 -13.68 26.72
CA MET A 289 -19.51 -13.91 25.26
C MET A 289 -18.71 -15.12 24.80
N SER A 290 -17.53 -15.35 25.39
CA SER A 290 -16.72 -16.51 25.06
C SER A 290 -17.39 -17.81 25.49
N LYS A 291 -18.13 -17.81 26.61
CA LYS A 291 -18.89 -18.97 27.07
C LYS A 291 -20.09 -19.26 26.15
N ALA A 292 -20.78 -18.22 25.70
CA ALA A 292 -21.90 -18.31 24.77
C ALA A 292 -21.51 -18.86 23.38
N GLN A 293 -20.29 -18.55 22.89
CA GLN A 293 -19.78 -19.13 21.64
C GLN A 293 -19.55 -20.65 21.72
N GLN A 294 -19.21 -21.16 22.90
CA GLN A 294 -18.88 -22.58 23.09
C GLN A 294 -20.13 -23.46 23.31
N GLN A 295 -21.29 -22.85 23.55
CA GLN A 295 -22.58 -23.52 23.76
C GLN A 295 -23.51 -23.53 22.54
N ARG A 296 -23.11 -22.97 21.38
CA ARG A 296 -23.91 -23.13 20.15
C ARG A 296 -23.75 -24.54 19.59
N PRO A 297 -24.82 -25.35 19.49
CA PRO A 297 -24.78 -26.58 18.70
C PRO A 297 -24.58 -26.21 17.22
N ALA A 298 -23.82 -27.04 16.51
CA ALA A 298 -23.56 -26.88 15.08
C ALA A 298 -24.86 -27.12 14.28
N GLU A 299 -25.62 -26.06 14.02
CA GLU A 299 -26.69 -26.08 13.03
C GLU A 299 -26.14 -25.64 11.67
N GLU A 300 -26.48 -26.45 10.68
CA GLU A 300 -25.94 -26.49 9.33
C GLU A 300 -26.19 -25.21 8.54
N MET A 301 -25.10 -24.66 8.00
CA MET A 301 -25.16 -23.71 6.88
C MET A 301 -25.03 -24.54 5.60
N PRO A 302 -25.89 -24.36 4.58
CA PRO A 302 -25.87 -25.19 3.40
C PRO A 302 -24.52 -25.08 2.68
N LEU A 303 -23.80 -26.19 2.75
CA LEU A 303 -22.59 -26.51 2.01
C LEU A 303 -22.93 -26.54 0.51
N LEU A 304 -22.74 -25.42 -0.18
CA LEU A 304 -22.21 -25.46 -1.55
C LEU A 304 -20.76 -25.93 -1.46
N LYS A 305 -20.60 -27.22 -1.18
CA LYS A 305 -19.37 -27.97 -1.42
C LYS A 305 -19.32 -28.19 -2.92
N ALA A 306 -18.97 -27.13 -3.64
CA ALA A 306 -18.54 -27.26 -5.03
C ALA A 306 -17.38 -28.26 -5.02
N GLU A 307 -17.54 -29.30 -5.84
CA GLU A 307 -16.60 -30.38 -6.04
C GLU A 307 -15.17 -29.82 -6.19
N GLY A 308 -14.23 -30.46 -5.51
CA GLY A 308 -12.81 -30.19 -5.62
C GLY A 308 -12.26 -30.53 -7.00
N LYS A 309 -12.57 -29.70 -7.99
CA LYS A 309 -11.61 -29.34 -9.02
C LYS A 309 -10.91 -28.10 -8.51
N HIS A 310 -9.59 -28.14 -8.47
CA HIS A 310 -8.74 -27.02 -8.08
C HIS A 310 -9.29 -25.70 -8.65
N PHE A 311 -9.87 -24.84 -7.79
CA PHE A 311 -9.86 -23.41 -8.09
C PHE A 311 -8.38 -23.05 -8.11
N PHE A 312 -7.81 -22.95 -9.30
CA PHE A 312 -6.45 -22.54 -9.49
C PHE A 312 -6.27 -21.20 -8.77
N CYS A 313 -5.59 -21.22 -7.63
CA CYS A 313 -5.19 -20.00 -6.94
C CYS A 313 -4.02 -19.43 -7.74
N PHE A 314 -4.35 -18.74 -8.83
CA PHE A 314 -3.34 -18.09 -9.66
C PHE A 314 -2.68 -16.99 -8.83
N PRO A 315 -1.35 -16.93 -8.73
CA PRO A 315 -0.69 -15.71 -8.30
C PRO A 315 -1.06 -14.63 -9.33
N MET A 316 -1.96 -13.71 -8.98
CA MET A 316 -2.29 -12.60 -9.87
C MET A 316 -1.07 -11.68 -10.04
N THR A 317 -0.94 -11.06 -11.22
CA THR A 317 -0.07 -9.90 -11.47
C THR A 317 -0.16 -8.88 -10.33
N VAL A 318 0.95 -8.19 -10.06
CA VAL A 318 1.06 -7.32 -8.87
C VAL A 318 0.18 -6.08 -9.03
N SER A 319 -1.07 -6.17 -8.57
CA SER A 319 -1.98 -5.03 -8.50
C SER A 319 -1.65 -4.14 -7.28
N TYR A 320 -1.41 -2.86 -7.55
CA TYR A 320 -1.20 -1.83 -6.52
C TYR A 320 -2.11 -0.61 -6.71
N THR A 321 -3.07 -0.67 -7.63
CA THR A 321 -3.97 0.45 -7.96
C THR A 321 -4.72 0.96 -6.74
N GLY A 322 -5.20 0.03 -5.89
CA GLY A 322 -5.90 0.34 -4.63
C GLY A 322 -5.07 1.15 -3.62
N ASP A 323 -3.74 0.96 -3.61
CA ASP A 323 -2.84 1.68 -2.71
C ASP A 323 -2.55 3.12 -3.19
N ILE A 324 -2.65 3.37 -4.51
CA ILE A 324 -2.35 4.67 -5.13
C ILE A 324 -3.63 5.48 -5.42
N CYS A 325 -4.83 4.96 -5.13
CA CYS A 325 -6.10 5.66 -5.32
C CYS A 325 -6.20 7.05 -4.65
N SER A 326 -5.32 7.38 -3.69
CA SER A 326 -5.27 8.70 -3.04
C SER A 326 -3.85 9.27 -2.99
N THR A 327 -3.72 10.58 -3.24
CA THR A 327 -2.45 11.34 -3.26
C THR A 327 -1.90 11.66 -1.86
N ARG A 328 -2.07 10.77 -0.88
CA ARG A 328 -1.51 10.96 0.46
C ARG A 328 0.01 10.83 0.42
N SER A 329 0.73 11.64 1.21
CA SER A 329 2.20 11.65 1.26
C SER A 329 2.83 10.28 1.56
N TRP A 330 2.10 9.38 2.21
CA TRP A 330 2.57 8.04 2.58
C TRP A 330 2.13 6.93 1.61
N SER A 331 1.28 7.21 0.61
CA SER A 331 0.78 6.20 -0.33
C SER A 331 1.93 5.57 -1.13
N PHE A 332 2.84 6.38 -1.65
CA PHE A 332 4.00 5.90 -2.41
C PHE A 332 5.04 5.18 -1.55
N LEU A 333 5.20 5.57 -0.28
CA LEU A 333 6.12 4.88 0.64
C LEU A 333 5.72 3.41 0.85
N ARG A 334 4.40 3.10 0.86
CA ARG A 334 3.94 1.71 0.93
C ARG A 334 4.34 0.89 -0.30
N VAL A 335 4.32 1.51 -1.48
CA VAL A 335 4.69 0.86 -2.75
C VAL A 335 6.19 0.57 -2.79
N ILE A 336 7.03 1.51 -2.33
CA ILE A 336 8.50 1.35 -2.29
C ILE A 336 8.91 0.15 -1.43
N PHE A 337 8.20 -0.16 -0.34
CA PHE A 337 8.52 -1.29 0.55
C PHE A 337 7.85 -2.61 0.17
N ARG A 338 7.17 -2.71 -0.98
CA ARG A 338 6.67 -4.00 -1.48
C ARG A 338 7.82 -4.85 -2.00
N TRP A 339 7.70 -6.18 -1.86
CA TRP A 339 8.72 -7.15 -2.28
C TRP A 339 8.43 -7.82 -3.64
N ARG A 340 7.20 -8.29 -3.85
CA ARG A 340 6.76 -8.90 -5.12
C ARG A 340 6.74 -7.87 -6.24
N GLY A 341 7.29 -8.21 -7.41
CA GLY A 341 7.40 -7.28 -8.56
C GLY A 341 8.20 -6.01 -8.25
N SER A 342 9.06 -6.04 -7.23
CA SER A 342 9.78 -4.84 -6.77
C SER A 342 11.17 -4.73 -7.37
N ILE A 343 11.65 -3.48 -7.48
CA ILE A 343 13.03 -3.17 -7.84
C ILE A 343 14.06 -3.86 -6.92
N TRP A 344 13.71 -4.10 -5.65
CA TRP A 344 14.59 -4.74 -4.69
C TRP A 344 14.80 -6.21 -5.03
N LYS A 345 13.75 -6.94 -5.39
CA LYS A 345 13.85 -8.35 -5.78
C LYS A 345 14.76 -8.51 -7.01
N SER A 346 14.67 -7.58 -7.97
CA SER A 346 15.41 -7.65 -9.23
C SER A 346 16.86 -7.17 -9.15
N VAL A 347 17.17 -6.14 -8.33
CA VAL A 347 18.49 -5.49 -8.31
C VAL A 347 19.39 -6.00 -7.18
N LEU A 348 18.84 -6.55 -6.09
CA LEU A 348 19.62 -6.86 -4.89
C LEU A 348 20.77 -7.85 -5.14
N ILE A 349 20.57 -8.85 -5.99
CA ILE A 349 21.61 -9.83 -6.34
C ILE A 349 22.76 -9.14 -7.08
N GLU A 350 22.45 -8.37 -8.12
CA GLU A 350 23.46 -7.66 -8.91
C GLU A 350 24.20 -6.60 -8.09
N LEU A 351 23.47 -5.88 -7.21
CA LEU A 351 24.07 -4.93 -6.28
C LEU A 351 25.02 -5.64 -5.30
N SER A 352 24.65 -6.82 -4.79
CA SER A 352 25.52 -7.59 -3.89
C SER A 352 26.81 -8.03 -4.58
N ILE A 353 26.73 -8.46 -5.85
CA ILE A 353 27.89 -8.81 -6.67
C ILE A 353 28.76 -7.59 -6.93
N TRP A 354 28.17 -6.46 -7.31
CA TRP A 354 28.89 -5.21 -7.54
C TRP A 354 29.59 -4.71 -6.27
N LEU A 355 28.92 -4.75 -5.12
CA LEU A 355 29.51 -4.40 -3.82
C LEU A 355 30.68 -5.34 -3.46
N ALA A 356 30.55 -6.64 -3.71
CA ALA A 356 31.63 -7.59 -3.49
C ALA A 356 32.88 -7.21 -4.31
N PHE A 357 32.72 -6.88 -5.59
CA PHE A 357 33.83 -6.40 -6.42
C PHE A 357 34.37 -5.04 -5.97
N TYR A 358 33.50 -4.11 -5.59
CA TYR A 358 33.90 -2.79 -5.09
C TYR A 358 34.81 -2.93 -3.86
N TYR A 359 34.41 -3.78 -2.90
CA TYR A 359 35.19 -4.05 -1.70
C TYR A 359 36.46 -4.86 -1.99
N ALA A 360 36.44 -5.77 -2.97
CA ALA A 360 37.64 -6.48 -3.41
C ALA A 360 38.69 -5.52 -3.98
N VAL A 361 38.29 -4.58 -4.84
CA VAL A 361 39.18 -3.54 -5.38
C VAL A 361 39.70 -2.63 -4.26
N MET A 362 38.83 -2.24 -3.32
CA MET A 362 39.24 -1.44 -2.17
C MET A 362 40.25 -2.17 -1.28
N PHE A 363 40.07 -3.48 -1.05
CA PHE A 363 40.99 -4.31 -0.30
C PHE A 363 42.36 -4.42 -1.00
N ILE A 364 42.35 -4.63 -2.31
CA ILE A 364 43.58 -4.67 -3.13
C ILE A 364 44.32 -3.33 -3.05
N TYR A 365 43.61 -2.21 -3.21
CA TYR A 365 44.21 -0.87 -3.11
C TYR A 365 44.82 -0.58 -1.72
N LYS A 366 44.12 -0.92 -0.64
CA LYS A 366 44.58 -0.62 0.73
C LYS A 366 45.70 -1.55 1.22
N ASN A 367 45.60 -2.85 0.94
CA ASN A 367 46.43 -3.87 1.60
C ASN A 367 47.47 -4.52 0.68
N VAL A 368 47.26 -4.54 -0.64
CA VAL A 368 48.10 -5.30 -1.57
C VAL A 368 49.02 -4.38 -2.40
N LEU A 369 48.55 -3.18 -2.77
CA LEU A 369 49.34 -2.28 -3.61
C LEU A 369 50.47 -1.57 -2.84
N ASN A 370 51.68 -1.63 -3.41
CA ASN A 370 52.83 -0.82 -3.00
C ASN A 370 52.57 0.68 -3.26
N GLU A 371 53.32 1.58 -2.62
CA GLU A 371 53.18 3.05 -2.77
C GLU A 371 53.21 3.55 -4.22
N ASN A 372 54.10 2.99 -5.06
CA ASN A 372 54.12 3.31 -6.50
C ASN A 372 52.86 2.80 -7.22
N GLY A 373 52.36 1.62 -6.85
CA GLY A 373 51.11 1.06 -7.38
C GLY A 373 49.89 1.89 -6.97
N LYS A 374 49.85 2.39 -5.73
CA LYS A 374 48.79 3.28 -5.26
C LYS A 374 48.74 4.57 -6.08
N LYS A 375 49.89 5.20 -6.36
CA LYS A 375 49.96 6.40 -7.22
C LYS A 375 49.41 6.14 -8.63
N THR A 376 49.81 5.03 -9.26
CA THR A 376 49.27 4.63 -10.57
C THR A 376 47.77 4.37 -10.52
N PHE A 377 47.28 3.74 -9.45
CA PHE A 377 45.85 3.51 -9.24
C PHE A 377 45.06 4.81 -9.08
N VAL A 378 45.57 5.78 -8.31
CA VAL A 378 44.95 7.10 -8.18
C VAL A 378 44.85 7.81 -9.53
N PHE A 379 45.92 7.75 -10.34
CA PHE A 379 45.89 8.32 -11.69
C PHE A 379 44.84 7.64 -12.57
N LEU A 380 44.79 6.30 -12.57
CA LEU A 380 43.82 5.52 -13.32
C LEU A 380 42.37 5.83 -12.89
N ALA A 381 42.11 5.93 -11.59
CA ALA A 381 40.80 6.24 -11.05
C ALA A 381 40.33 7.65 -11.44
N LYS A 382 41.24 8.64 -11.41
CA LYS A 382 40.93 10.01 -11.87
C LYS A 382 40.64 10.06 -13.37
N TYR A 383 41.47 9.39 -14.18
CA TYR A 383 41.29 9.33 -15.64
C TYR A 383 39.95 8.67 -16.03
N THR A 384 39.66 7.51 -15.43
CA THR A 384 38.42 6.77 -15.67
C THR A 384 37.19 7.52 -15.15
N GLY A 385 37.31 8.27 -14.07
CA GLY A 385 36.26 9.15 -13.55
C GLY A 385 35.83 10.22 -14.54
N GLY A 386 36.79 10.93 -15.15
CA GLY A 386 36.48 11.90 -16.21
C GLY A 386 35.91 11.26 -17.48
N THR A 387 36.24 10.00 -17.75
CA THR A 387 35.70 9.26 -18.91
C THR A 387 34.25 8.81 -18.69
N ALA A 388 33.84 8.54 -17.44
CA ALA A 388 32.50 8.06 -17.11
C ALA A 388 31.39 9.07 -17.46
N ASP A 389 31.68 10.36 -17.36
CA ASP A 389 30.70 11.44 -17.58
C ASP A 389 30.31 11.60 -19.06
N TYR A 390 31.10 11.05 -20.00
CA TYR A 390 30.80 11.11 -21.43
C TYR A 390 29.68 10.15 -21.88
N ILE A 391 29.30 9.16 -21.06
CA ILE A 391 28.30 8.15 -21.45
C ILE A 391 26.88 8.68 -21.11
N PRO A 392 26.02 8.99 -22.09
CA PRO A 392 24.71 9.59 -21.84
C PRO A 392 23.66 8.53 -21.43
N MET A 393 23.76 8.05 -20.19
CA MET A 393 22.94 6.93 -19.68
C MET A 393 21.45 7.23 -19.65
N THR A 394 21.08 8.43 -19.21
CA THR A 394 19.69 8.85 -19.06
C THR A 394 18.95 8.88 -20.38
N PHE A 395 19.60 9.39 -21.43
CA PHE A 395 19.04 9.44 -22.78
C PHE A 395 18.84 8.04 -23.33
N MET A 396 19.91 7.23 -23.40
CA MET A 396 19.84 5.89 -23.99
C MET A 396 18.81 5.01 -23.29
N LEU A 397 18.78 5.03 -21.96
CA LEU A 397 17.86 4.21 -21.17
C LEU A 397 16.41 4.70 -21.29
N GLY A 398 16.20 6.02 -21.34
CA GLY A 398 14.88 6.62 -21.53
C GLY A 398 14.22 6.22 -22.85
N PHE A 399 14.94 6.29 -23.97
CA PHE A 399 14.40 5.86 -25.27
C PHE A 399 14.14 4.36 -25.32
N PHE A 400 15.08 3.56 -24.81
CA PHE A 400 14.94 2.10 -24.80
C PHE A 400 13.74 1.65 -23.98
N VAL A 401 13.63 2.12 -22.73
CA VAL A 401 12.51 1.77 -21.83
C VAL A 401 11.18 2.23 -22.42
N LYS A 402 11.13 3.41 -23.04
CA LYS A 402 9.91 3.88 -23.71
C LYS A 402 9.45 2.91 -24.81
N ILE A 403 10.35 2.48 -25.69
CA ILE A 403 10.03 1.54 -26.77
C ILE A 403 9.51 0.21 -26.21
N VAL A 404 10.15 -0.30 -25.14
CA VAL A 404 9.71 -1.53 -24.49
C VAL A 404 8.31 -1.37 -23.86
N VAL A 405 8.07 -0.26 -23.15
CA VAL A 405 6.77 0.00 -22.50
C VAL A 405 5.65 0.17 -23.52
N ASP A 406 5.90 0.88 -24.62
CA ASP A 406 4.89 1.08 -25.66
C ASP A 406 4.55 -0.26 -26.35
N ARG A 407 5.56 -1.08 -26.64
CA ARG A 407 5.35 -2.44 -27.14
C ARG A 407 4.58 -3.32 -26.15
N TRP A 408 4.90 -3.24 -24.86
CA TRP A 408 4.20 -3.96 -23.80
C TRP A 408 2.70 -3.61 -23.74
N LYS A 409 2.35 -2.31 -23.88
CA LYS A 409 0.95 -1.86 -23.94
C LYS A 409 0.23 -2.46 -25.14
N ASP A 410 0.88 -2.44 -26.31
CA ASP A 410 0.30 -2.97 -27.54
C ASP A 410 0.11 -4.50 -27.45
N MET A 411 1.04 -5.23 -26.84
CA MET A 411 0.88 -6.66 -26.57
C MET A 411 -0.32 -6.94 -25.65
N PHE A 412 -0.49 -6.15 -24.58
CA PHE A 412 -1.65 -6.28 -23.68
C PHE A 412 -2.98 -6.03 -24.40
N ALA A 413 -3.06 -4.99 -25.22
CA ALA A 413 -4.26 -4.67 -26.00
C ALA A 413 -4.67 -5.80 -26.97
N ASN A 414 -3.71 -6.64 -27.37
CA ASN A 414 -3.89 -7.73 -28.33
C ASN A 414 -4.02 -9.13 -27.70
N ILE A 415 -4.10 -9.27 -26.35
CA ILE A 415 -4.18 -10.57 -25.66
C ILE A 415 -5.44 -11.40 -26.00
N GLY A 416 -6.44 -10.75 -26.61
CA GLY A 416 -7.62 -11.41 -27.20
C GLY A 416 -8.71 -11.74 -26.18
N PHE A 417 -9.46 -10.73 -25.71
CA PHE A 417 -10.68 -10.98 -24.92
C PHE A 417 -11.84 -11.39 -25.83
N ILE A 418 -12.54 -12.47 -25.47
CA ILE A 418 -13.58 -13.09 -26.32
C ILE A 418 -14.93 -12.37 -26.26
N ASP A 419 -15.13 -11.46 -25.30
CA ASP A 419 -16.42 -10.84 -24.96
C ASP A 419 -17.18 -10.28 -26.17
N GLY A 420 -16.49 -9.63 -27.12
CA GLY A 420 -17.12 -9.09 -28.34
C GLY A 420 -17.67 -10.18 -29.28
N VAL A 421 -16.89 -11.25 -29.50
CA VAL A 421 -17.34 -12.42 -30.27
C VAL A 421 -18.45 -13.14 -29.51
N ALA A 422 -18.29 -13.27 -28.19
CA ALA A 422 -19.22 -13.93 -27.29
C ALA A 422 -20.63 -13.33 -27.40
N GLN A 423 -20.71 -12.02 -27.24
CA GLN A 423 -21.94 -11.26 -27.35
C GLN A 423 -22.56 -11.36 -28.75
N SER A 424 -21.74 -11.30 -29.80
CA SER A 424 -22.21 -11.33 -31.19
C SER A 424 -22.85 -12.67 -31.56
N VAL A 425 -22.23 -13.80 -31.21
CA VAL A 425 -22.80 -15.13 -31.47
C VAL A 425 -24.11 -15.33 -30.71
N THR A 426 -24.17 -14.98 -29.42
CA THR A 426 -25.36 -15.19 -28.59
C THR A 426 -26.54 -14.36 -29.06
N THR A 427 -26.31 -13.16 -29.58
CA THR A 427 -27.38 -12.26 -30.05
C THR A 427 -27.83 -12.55 -31.49
N ILE A 428 -26.90 -12.94 -32.36
CA ILE A 428 -27.15 -13.15 -33.80
C ILE A 428 -27.70 -14.55 -34.09
N ILE A 429 -27.18 -15.58 -33.42
CA ILE A 429 -27.56 -16.98 -33.67
C ILE A 429 -28.77 -17.33 -32.80
N ARG A 430 -29.95 -17.36 -33.41
CA ARG A 430 -31.23 -17.60 -32.72
C ARG A 430 -31.61 -19.09 -32.74
N GLY A 431 -32.29 -19.52 -31.68
CA GLY A 431 -32.85 -20.87 -31.55
C GLY A 431 -32.34 -21.60 -30.30
N ASN A 432 -33.23 -22.38 -29.69
CA ASN A 432 -32.93 -23.23 -28.53
C ASN A 432 -32.86 -24.72 -28.91
N ASP A 433 -32.78 -25.01 -30.21
CA ASP A 433 -32.62 -26.38 -30.67
C ASP A 433 -31.26 -26.92 -30.17
N PRO A 434 -31.19 -28.20 -29.76
CA PRO A 434 -29.95 -28.78 -29.25
C PRO A 434 -28.79 -28.60 -30.23
N ASP A 435 -29.05 -28.73 -31.53
CA ASP A 435 -28.06 -28.52 -32.59
C ASP A 435 -27.54 -27.08 -32.66
N THR A 436 -28.41 -26.08 -32.44
CA THR A 436 -28.03 -24.67 -32.44
C THR A 436 -27.25 -24.27 -31.21
N VAL A 437 -27.61 -24.83 -30.05
CA VAL A 437 -26.88 -24.65 -28.79
C VAL A 437 -25.47 -25.23 -28.93
N VAL A 438 -25.36 -26.44 -29.48
CA VAL A 438 -24.07 -27.09 -29.78
C VAL A 438 -23.26 -26.27 -30.78
N ALA A 439 -23.89 -25.72 -31.82
CA ALA A 439 -23.20 -24.86 -32.78
C ALA A 439 -22.65 -23.58 -32.13
N ARG A 440 -23.42 -22.88 -31.29
CA ARG A 440 -22.93 -21.70 -30.54
C ARG A 440 -21.75 -22.05 -29.64
N ARG A 441 -21.86 -23.14 -28.88
CA ARG A 441 -20.78 -23.64 -28.01
C ARG A 441 -19.51 -23.98 -28.79
N ASN A 442 -19.66 -24.63 -29.95
CA ASN A 442 -18.53 -24.99 -30.80
C ASN A 442 -17.86 -23.76 -31.43
N ILE A 443 -18.61 -22.75 -31.87
CA ILE A 443 -18.03 -21.48 -32.35
C ILE A 443 -17.17 -20.85 -31.24
N MET A 444 -17.72 -20.72 -30.03
CA MET A 444 -16.96 -20.19 -28.88
C MET A 444 -15.71 -21.00 -28.56
N ARG A 445 -15.86 -22.32 -28.50
CA ARG A 445 -14.77 -23.23 -28.19
C ARG A 445 -13.67 -23.17 -29.24
N TYR A 446 -14.01 -23.08 -30.52
CA TYR A 446 -13.02 -22.92 -31.60
C TYR A 446 -12.26 -21.62 -31.47
N MET A 447 -12.92 -20.51 -31.13
CA MET A 447 -12.23 -19.24 -30.90
C MET A 447 -11.31 -19.28 -29.68
N CYS A 448 -11.73 -19.89 -28.57
CA CYS A 448 -10.86 -20.15 -27.42
C CYS A 448 -9.70 -21.09 -27.78
N LEU A 449 -9.93 -22.12 -28.59
CA LEU A 449 -8.90 -23.05 -29.05
C LEU A 449 -7.84 -22.34 -29.90
N VAL A 450 -8.24 -21.42 -30.79
CA VAL A 450 -7.29 -20.55 -31.53
C VAL A 450 -6.42 -19.77 -30.56
N GLN A 451 -7.03 -19.15 -29.54
CA GLN A 451 -6.30 -18.42 -28.50
C GLN A 451 -5.31 -19.32 -27.76
N VAL A 452 -5.72 -20.51 -27.33
CA VAL A 452 -4.83 -21.45 -26.62
C VAL A 452 -3.68 -21.91 -27.51
N LEU A 453 -3.94 -22.23 -28.79
CA LEU A 453 -2.89 -22.65 -29.72
C LEU A 453 -1.84 -21.55 -29.93
N VAL A 454 -2.27 -20.29 -30.12
CA VAL A 454 -1.36 -19.14 -30.27
C VAL A 454 -0.60 -18.88 -28.97
N LEU A 455 -1.29 -18.83 -27.82
CA LEU A 455 -0.65 -18.56 -26.53
C LEU A 455 0.28 -19.69 -26.08
N ARG A 456 0.04 -20.94 -26.49
CA ARG A 456 0.95 -22.06 -26.22
C ARG A 456 2.28 -21.92 -26.96
N ASP A 457 2.25 -21.32 -28.16
CA ASP A 457 3.47 -21.16 -28.94
C ASP A 457 4.36 -20.02 -28.41
N ILE A 458 3.73 -19.00 -27.83
CA ILE A 458 4.40 -17.77 -27.36
C ILE A 458 4.67 -17.77 -25.84
N SER A 459 3.70 -18.18 -25.02
CA SER A 459 3.79 -18.09 -23.55
C SER A 459 4.27 -19.40 -22.92
N ILE A 460 5.30 -19.29 -22.09
CA ILE A 460 5.90 -20.43 -21.38
C ILE A 460 4.91 -21.04 -20.38
N LYS A 461 4.15 -20.21 -19.65
CA LYS A 461 3.12 -20.66 -18.70
C LYS A 461 2.09 -21.57 -19.37
N VAL A 462 1.59 -21.16 -20.55
CA VAL A 462 0.59 -21.92 -21.31
C VAL A 462 1.20 -23.18 -21.92
N ARG A 463 2.44 -23.13 -22.41
CA ARG A 463 3.16 -24.31 -22.91
C ARG A 463 3.38 -25.37 -21.83
N LYS A 464 3.69 -24.97 -20.60
CA LYS A 464 3.81 -25.91 -19.47
C LYS A 464 2.48 -26.55 -19.09
N GLN A 465 1.38 -25.80 -19.19
CA GLN A 465 0.04 -26.31 -18.89
C GLN A 465 -0.50 -27.24 -19.99
N PHE A 466 -0.22 -26.93 -21.26
CA PHE A 466 -0.68 -27.70 -22.42
C PHE A 466 0.50 -28.16 -23.28
N PRO A 467 1.32 -29.12 -22.82
CA PRO A 467 2.51 -29.57 -23.56
C PRO A 467 2.12 -30.27 -24.87
N ASP A 468 1.15 -31.17 -24.82
CA ASP A 468 0.73 -32.01 -25.95
C ASP A 468 -0.71 -31.72 -26.38
N MET A 469 -1.06 -32.05 -27.63
CA MET A 469 -2.46 -31.94 -28.11
C MET A 469 -3.43 -32.82 -27.31
N GLN A 470 -2.96 -33.92 -26.72
CA GLN A 470 -3.75 -34.78 -25.84
C GLN A 470 -4.19 -34.04 -24.57
N SER A 471 -3.31 -33.21 -23.97
CA SER A 471 -3.67 -32.40 -22.81
C SER A 471 -4.80 -31.41 -23.09
N MET A 472 -4.95 -30.96 -24.35
CA MET A 472 -6.08 -30.11 -24.77
C MET A 472 -7.39 -30.89 -24.90
N ILE A 473 -7.32 -32.19 -25.21
CA ILE A 473 -8.49 -33.07 -25.21
C ILE A 473 -8.94 -33.31 -23.78
N GLU A 474 -8.02 -33.61 -22.88
CA GLU A 474 -8.30 -33.79 -21.45
C GLU A 474 -8.90 -32.53 -20.82
N ALA A 475 -8.43 -31.35 -21.23
CA ALA A 475 -8.98 -30.06 -20.82
C ALA A 475 -10.34 -29.73 -21.44
N GLY A 476 -10.84 -30.54 -22.38
CA GLY A 476 -12.13 -30.33 -23.05
C GLY A 476 -12.13 -29.19 -24.08
N LEU A 477 -10.96 -28.65 -24.44
CA LEU A 477 -10.83 -27.62 -25.49
C LEU A 477 -10.98 -28.22 -26.89
N LEU A 478 -10.51 -29.45 -27.08
CA LEU A 478 -10.51 -30.17 -28.35
C LEU A 478 -11.21 -31.52 -28.20
N GLN A 479 -11.97 -31.95 -29.21
CA GLN A 479 -12.54 -33.30 -29.24
C GLN A 479 -11.64 -34.28 -30.01
N PRO A 480 -11.67 -35.60 -29.71
CA PRO A 480 -10.79 -36.57 -30.38
C PRO A 480 -10.94 -36.59 -31.91
N HIS A 481 -12.18 -36.48 -32.42
CA HIS A 481 -12.44 -36.45 -33.86
C HIS A 481 -11.93 -35.15 -34.53
N GLU A 482 -11.86 -34.05 -33.79
CA GLU A 482 -11.33 -32.78 -34.28
C GLU A 482 -9.81 -32.83 -34.36
N LEU A 483 -9.16 -33.52 -33.43
CA LEU A 483 -7.72 -33.77 -33.53
C LEU A 483 -7.39 -34.60 -34.78
N GLN A 484 -8.14 -35.68 -35.03
CA GLN A 484 -7.97 -36.49 -36.24
C GLN A 484 -8.12 -35.66 -37.52
N LEU A 485 -9.10 -34.74 -37.55
CA LEU A 485 -9.27 -33.81 -38.66
C LEU A 485 -8.09 -32.84 -38.78
N LEU A 486 -7.61 -32.30 -37.67
CA LEU A 486 -6.46 -31.39 -37.63
C LEU A 486 -5.16 -32.07 -38.10
N GLU A 487 -5.01 -33.37 -37.84
CA GLU A 487 -3.90 -34.18 -38.29
C GLU A 487 -4.00 -34.53 -39.79
N THR A 488 -5.19 -34.87 -40.28
CA THR A 488 -5.43 -35.18 -41.72
C THR A 488 -5.33 -33.96 -42.63
N ILE A 489 -5.58 -32.74 -42.11
CA ILE A 489 -5.36 -31.51 -42.86
C ILE A 489 -3.87 -31.38 -43.22
N GLY A 490 -3.59 -31.47 -44.52
CA GLY A 490 -2.24 -31.39 -45.09
C GLY A 490 -1.93 -32.47 -46.12
N GLY A 491 -2.75 -33.52 -46.26
CA GLY A 491 -2.65 -34.54 -47.32
C GLY A 491 -1.29 -35.26 -47.34
N ASP A 492 -0.34 -34.69 -48.07
CA ASP A 492 1.02 -35.22 -48.24
C ASP A 492 1.89 -34.98 -47.00
N ARG A 493 2.73 -35.96 -46.66
CA ARG A 493 3.70 -35.87 -45.54
C ARG A 493 4.61 -34.63 -45.64
N GLU A 494 4.95 -34.19 -46.84
CA GLU A 494 5.78 -33.00 -47.07
C GLU A 494 5.02 -31.69 -46.80
N GLN A 495 3.75 -31.62 -47.21
CA GLN A 495 2.87 -30.49 -46.90
C GLN A 495 2.50 -30.46 -45.41
N GLN A 496 2.27 -31.61 -44.78
CA GLN A 496 2.14 -31.71 -43.33
C GLN A 496 3.39 -31.21 -42.60
N HIS A 497 4.59 -31.59 -43.05
CA HIS A 497 5.83 -31.13 -42.44
C HIS A 497 6.01 -29.61 -42.56
N ARG A 498 5.73 -29.02 -43.74
CA ARG A 498 5.73 -27.56 -43.92
C ARG A 498 4.67 -26.86 -43.07
N MET A 499 3.45 -27.40 -42.98
CA MET A 499 2.39 -26.80 -42.15
C MET A 499 2.65 -26.89 -40.65
N CYS A 500 3.36 -27.93 -40.19
CA CYS A 500 3.81 -28.01 -38.81
C CYS A 500 4.78 -26.87 -38.44
N GLN A 501 5.51 -26.30 -39.41
CA GLN A 501 6.41 -25.17 -39.17
C GLN A 501 5.67 -23.84 -38.93
N PHE A 502 4.46 -23.67 -39.49
CA PHE A 502 3.69 -22.42 -39.39
C PHE A 502 2.61 -22.42 -38.30
N GLY A 503 2.47 -23.55 -37.58
CA GLY A 503 1.40 -23.75 -36.60
C GLY A 503 0.02 -23.93 -37.25
N LYS A 504 -0.83 -24.76 -36.63
CA LYS A 504 -2.20 -25.06 -37.13
C LYS A 504 -3.29 -24.21 -36.45
N HIS A 505 -2.93 -23.08 -35.85
CA HIS A 505 -3.86 -22.22 -35.11
C HIS A 505 -4.94 -21.56 -35.98
N TRP A 506 -4.71 -21.42 -37.29
CA TRP A 506 -5.69 -20.87 -38.23
C TRP A 506 -6.84 -21.85 -38.57
N VAL A 507 -6.66 -23.15 -38.31
CA VAL A 507 -7.63 -24.19 -38.68
C VAL A 507 -8.96 -24.06 -37.92
N PRO A 508 -8.98 -23.94 -36.57
CA PRO A 508 -10.25 -23.82 -35.84
C PRO A 508 -10.96 -22.49 -36.11
N HIS A 509 -10.22 -21.43 -36.44
CA HIS A 509 -10.80 -20.17 -36.92
C HIS A 509 -11.59 -20.38 -38.22
N ASN A 510 -11.03 -21.14 -39.18
CA ASN A 510 -11.73 -21.50 -40.40
C ASN A 510 -12.98 -22.36 -40.11
N TRP A 511 -12.91 -23.30 -39.17
CA TRP A 511 -14.07 -24.08 -38.74
C TRP A 511 -15.18 -23.21 -38.15
N ALA A 512 -14.83 -22.21 -37.33
CA ALA A 512 -15.78 -21.25 -36.79
C ALA A 512 -16.47 -20.44 -37.89
N CYS A 513 -15.71 -19.94 -38.87
CA CYS A 513 -16.26 -19.21 -40.01
C CYS A 513 -17.21 -20.09 -40.84
N GLN A 514 -16.79 -21.33 -41.15
CA GLN A 514 -17.62 -22.26 -41.93
C GLN A 514 -18.90 -22.66 -41.18
N LEU A 515 -18.84 -22.80 -39.86
CA LEU A 515 -20.01 -23.07 -39.04
C LEU A 515 -21.00 -21.90 -39.05
N CYS A 516 -20.51 -20.64 -39.06
CA CYS A 516 -21.36 -19.46 -39.24
C CYS A 516 -22.08 -19.48 -40.60
N TYR A 517 -21.38 -19.81 -41.69
CA TYR A 517 -21.99 -19.96 -43.01
C TYR A 517 -23.07 -21.05 -43.05
N ARG A 518 -22.78 -22.24 -42.49
CA ARG A 518 -23.78 -23.33 -42.39
C ARG A 518 -25.01 -22.95 -41.58
N LEU A 519 -24.85 -22.16 -40.52
CA LEU A 519 -25.99 -21.65 -39.74
C LEU A 519 -26.84 -20.66 -40.53
N ARG A 520 -26.23 -19.89 -41.45
CA ARG A 520 -26.97 -19.02 -42.36
C ARG A 520 -27.75 -19.82 -43.41
N GLU A 521 -27.15 -20.87 -43.99
CA GLU A 521 -27.83 -21.79 -44.91
C GLU A 521 -29.03 -22.47 -44.25
N ARG A 522 -28.89 -22.84 -42.96
CA ARG A 522 -29.97 -23.40 -42.12
C ARG A 522 -30.96 -22.35 -41.62
N ALA A 523 -30.89 -21.10 -42.09
CA ALA A 523 -31.74 -19.98 -41.71
C ALA A 523 -31.80 -19.68 -40.19
N LYS A 524 -30.76 -20.03 -39.43
CA LYS A 524 -30.64 -19.69 -37.98
C LYS A 524 -30.12 -18.27 -37.76
N ILE A 525 -29.46 -17.70 -38.77
CA ILE A 525 -29.08 -16.30 -38.85
C ILE A 525 -30.07 -15.60 -39.79
N ALA A 526 -30.69 -14.53 -39.31
CA ALA A 526 -31.83 -13.91 -39.99
C ALA A 526 -31.48 -13.19 -41.30
N SER A 527 -30.29 -12.57 -41.40
CA SER A 527 -29.92 -11.76 -42.56
C SER A 527 -28.41 -11.80 -42.85
N ASP A 528 -28.05 -11.54 -44.12
CA ASP A 528 -26.65 -11.53 -44.58
C ASP A 528 -25.80 -10.44 -43.92
N PRO A 529 -26.30 -9.22 -43.64
CA PRO A 529 -25.54 -8.22 -42.90
C PRO A 529 -25.17 -8.67 -41.47
N LEU A 530 -26.04 -9.45 -40.81
CA LEU A 530 -25.75 -10.02 -39.49
C LEU A 530 -24.63 -11.06 -39.57
N LEU A 531 -24.63 -11.90 -40.60
CA LEU A 531 -23.51 -12.82 -40.86
C LEU A 531 -22.21 -12.03 -41.11
N GLY A 532 -22.26 -10.97 -41.92
CA GLY A 532 -21.10 -10.11 -42.18
C GLY A 532 -20.56 -9.45 -40.91
N HIS A 533 -21.42 -9.01 -40.00
CA HIS A 533 -21.01 -8.48 -38.70
C HIS A 533 -20.36 -9.57 -37.83
N LEU A 534 -20.97 -10.75 -37.73
CA LEU A 534 -20.45 -11.87 -36.95
C LEU A 534 -19.05 -12.30 -37.44
N LEU A 535 -18.88 -12.44 -38.76
CA LEU A 535 -17.58 -12.78 -39.35
C LEU A 535 -16.53 -11.69 -39.12
N ARG A 536 -16.93 -10.41 -39.12
CA ARG A 536 -16.02 -9.29 -38.79
C ARG A 536 -15.49 -9.41 -37.36
N GLU A 537 -16.36 -9.71 -36.38
CA GLU A 537 -15.93 -9.89 -34.98
C GLU A 537 -15.01 -11.10 -34.81
N VAL A 538 -15.34 -12.21 -35.46
CA VAL A 538 -14.50 -13.43 -35.48
C VAL A 538 -13.13 -13.16 -36.11
N ASN A 539 -13.08 -12.40 -37.20
CA ASN A 539 -11.85 -12.00 -37.86
C ASN A 539 -11.03 -11.00 -37.04
N ALA A 540 -11.69 -10.02 -36.39
CA ALA A 540 -11.02 -9.05 -35.53
C ALA A 540 -10.34 -9.72 -34.33
N PHE A 541 -10.96 -10.75 -33.75
CA PHE A 541 -10.33 -11.55 -32.71
C PHE A 541 -9.07 -12.28 -33.20
N ARG A 542 -9.14 -12.90 -34.39
CA ARG A 542 -7.98 -13.55 -35.04
C ARG A 542 -6.87 -12.56 -35.37
N GLU A 543 -7.20 -11.35 -35.81
CA GLU A 543 -6.23 -10.29 -36.11
C GLU A 543 -5.48 -9.82 -34.86
N ARG A 544 -6.17 -9.66 -33.72
CA ARG A 544 -5.53 -9.35 -32.43
C ARG A 544 -4.52 -10.43 -32.02
N LEU A 545 -4.91 -11.70 -32.11
CA LEU A 545 -4.00 -12.82 -31.80
C LEU A 545 -2.83 -12.91 -32.81
N GLN A 546 -3.07 -12.61 -34.09
CA GLN A 546 -2.01 -12.53 -35.09
C GLN A 546 -1.01 -11.42 -34.75
N ASN A 547 -1.48 -10.24 -34.34
CA ASN A 547 -0.60 -9.14 -33.94
C ASN A 547 0.27 -9.54 -32.75
N LEU A 548 -0.28 -10.29 -31.79
CA LEU A 548 0.49 -10.84 -30.67
C LEU A 548 1.60 -11.80 -31.15
N SER A 549 1.28 -12.69 -32.11
CA SER A 549 2.27 -13.59 -32.72
C SER A 549 3.32 -12.83 -33.54
N ASN A 550 2.93 -11.75 -34.22
CA ASN A 550 3.87 -10.90 -34.96
C ASN A 550 4.86 -10.20 -34.03
N PHE A 551 4.44 -9.84 -32.81
CA PHE A 551 5.37 -9.35 -31.80
C PHE A 551 6.37 -10.46 -31.41
N ASP A 552 5.93 -11.67 -31.12
CA ASP A 552 6.87 -12.75 -30.80
C ASP A 552 7.85 -13.06 -31.95
N LEU A 553 7.34 -13.11 -33.19
CA LEU A 553 8.13 -13.37 -34.39
C LEU A 553 9.19 -12.30 -34.65
N VAL A 554 8.85 -11.03 -34.40
CA VAL A 554 9.74 -9.88 -34.63
C VAL A 554 9.99 -9.14 -33.31
N PRO A 555 11.00 -9.59 -32.52
CA PRO A 555 11.43 -8.88 -31.33
C PRO A 555 12.17 -7.59 -31.69
N ILE A 556 12.44 -6.76 -30.68
CA ILE A 556 13.30 -5.58 -30.83
C ILE A 556 14.66 -6.04 -31.38
N PRO A 557 15.25 -5.36 -32.39
CA PRO A 557 16.52 -5.76 -32.97
C PRO A 557 17.60 -5.98 -31.90
N LEU A 558 18.22 -7.16 -31.92
CA LEU A 558 19.12 -7.65 -30.86
C LEU A 558 20.24 -6.66 -30.50
N VAL A 559 20.76 -5.92 -31.49
CA VAL A 559 21.80 -4.90 -31.31
C VAL A 559 21.40 -3.82 -30.31
N TYR A 560 20.11 -3.48 -30.23
CA TYR A 560 19.66 -2.36 -29.40
C TYR A 560 19.65 -2.70 -27.90
N PRO A 561 19.02 -3.80 -27.42
CA PRO A 561 19.20 -4.26 -26.05
C PRO A 561 20.68 -4.51 -25.70
N GLN A 562 21.46 -5.10 -26.62
CA GLN A 562 22.90 -5.33 -26.41
C GLN A 562 23.65 -4.03 -26.13
N LEU A 563 23.44 -2.99 -26.94
CA LEU A 563 24.08 -1.68 -26.77
C LEU A 563 23.77 -1.09 -25.40
N VAL A 564 22.49 -1.08 -24.98
CA VAL A 564 22.07 -0.52 -23.70
C VAL A 564 22.64 -1.33 -22.54
N PHE A 565 22.52 -2.65 -22.59
CA PHE A 565 23.00 -3.57 -21.56
C PHE A 565 24.52 -3.54 -21.38
N ILE A 566 25.28 -3.39 -22.47
CA ILE A 566 26.73 -3.21 -22.43
C ILE A 566 27.06 -1.83 -21.85
N SER A 567 26.41 -0.77 -22.32
CA SER A 567 26.66 0.59 -21.85
C SER A 567 26.47 0.72 -20.34
N VAL A 568 25.36 0.19 -19.80
CA VAL A 568 25.06 0.17 -18.35
C VAL A 568 26.12 -0.59 -17.56
N ARG A 569 26.51 -1.78 -18.00
CA ARG A 569 27.51 -2.60 -17.31
C ARG A 569 28.90 -1.98 -17.39
N THR A 570 29.30 -1.44 -18.54
CA THR A 570 30.59 -0.77 -18.72
C THR A 570 30.69 0.50 -17.86
N TYR A 571 29.62 1.30 -17.76
CA TYR A 571 29.59 2.44 -16.84
C TYR A 571 29.84 2.02 -15.39
N PHE A 572 29.18 0.96 -14.91
CA PHE A 572 29.39 0.49 -13.54
C PHE A 572 30.73 -0.22 -13.33
N LEU A 573 31.31 -0.80 -14.37
CA LEU A 573 32.69 -1.32 -14.37
C LEU A 573 33.70 -0.18 -14.21
N ILE A 574 33.50 0.94 -14.90
CA ILE A 574 34.30 2.16 -14.75
C ILE A 574 34.11 2.77 -13.34
N CYS A 575 32.89 2.72 -12.80
CA CYS A 575 32.60 3.19 -11.44
C CYS A 575 33.29 2.36 -10.35
N LEU A 576 33.56 1.06 -10.58
CA LEU A 576 34.32 0.22 -9.65
C LEU A 576 35.75 0.74 -9.43
N LEU A 577 36.34 1.43 -10.42
CA LEU A 577 37.69 1.99 -10.32
C LEU A 577 37.66 3.46 -9.89
N SER A 578 36.82 4.26 -10.53
CA SER A 578 36.81 5.72 -10.36
C SER A 578 36.21 6.19 -9.03
N ARG A 579 35.20 5.50 -8.50
CA ARG A 579 34.46 5.91 -7.28
C ARG A 579 35.01 5.27 -6.01
N GLN A 580 36.24 4.75 -6.04
CA GLN A 580 36.91 4.17 -4.87
C GLN A 580 37.26 5.24 -3.83
N ASN A 581 37.31 4.85 -2.56
CA ASN A 581 37.74 5.74 -1.48
C ASN A 581 39.27 5.88 -1.52
N ILE A 582 39.75 6.85 -2.30
CA ILE A 582 41.16 7.17 -2.47
C ILE A 582 41.59 8.06 -1.30
N GLN A 583 42.52 7.56 -0.48
CA GLN A 583 43.22 8.40 0.49
C GLN A 583 43.96 9.50 -0.27
N SER A 584 43.59 10.76 -0.04
CA SER A 584 44.32 11.90 -0.58
C SER A 584 45.75 11.86 -0.04
N LEU A 585 46.73 11.49 -0.88
CA LEU A 585 48.13 11.78 -0.57
C LEU A 585 48.24 13.28 -0.31
N PRO A 586 48.98 13.73 0.73
CA PRO A 586 49.23 15.15 0.96
C PRO A 586 50.01 15.67 -0.25
N SER A 587 49.29 16.29 -1.18
CA SER A 587 49.87 16.92 -2.35
C SER A 587 50.03 18.39 -2.00
N SER A 588 51.29 18.80 -1.85
CA SER A 588 51.84 20.15 -1.79
C SER A 588 50.83 21.31 -1.76
N ALA A 589 50.64 21.87 -0.56
CA ALA A 589 50.39 23.26 -0.15
C ALA A 589 49.74 24.37 -1.04
N ASN A 590 49.43 24.21 -2.32
CA ASN A 590 49.23 25.38 -3.19
C ASN A 590 47.91 25.52 -3.97
N ASP A 591 46.92 24.63 -3.82
CA ASP A 591 45.61 24.86 -4.45
C ASP A 591 44.52 25.01 -3.40
N GLY A 592 44.10 26.27 -3.20
CA GLY A 592 43.06 26.69 -2.27
C GLY A 592 41.65 26.33 -2.73
N GLU A 593 41.42 25.08 -3.14
CA GLU A 593 40.06 24.56 -3.30
C GLU A 593 39.62 23.87 -2.00
N MET A 594 38.55 24.43 -1.45
CA MET A 594 37.85 24.00 -0.25
C MET A 594 37.43 22.52 -0.38
N HIS A 595 38.14 21.61 0.29
CA HIS A 595 37.77 20.21 0.42
C HIS A 595 36.46 20.06 1.21
N PHE A 596 35.32 20.28 0.56
CA PHE A 596 34.02 19.94 1.13
C PHE A 596 33.91 18.40 1.28
N LEU A 597 33.92 17.95 2.53
CA LEU A 597 33.53 16.60 2.97
C LEU A 597 34.36 15.43 2.43
N ASN A 598 35.62 15.33 2.83
CA ASN A 598 36.27 14.02 2.95
C ASN A 598 35.79 13.31 4.23
N ILE A 599 34.48 13.03 4.33
CA ILE A 599 34.05 11.94 5.20
C ILE A 599 34.46 10.68 4.47
N GLU A 600 35.44 9.95 5.01
CA GLU A 600 35.83 8.63 4.52
C GLU A 600 34.68 7.63 4.75
N LEU A 601 33.60 7.78 4.00
CA LEU A 601 32.48 6.85 4.01
C LEU A 601 33.00 5.52 3.45
N PHE A 602 33.23 4.57 4.34
CA PHE A 602 33.57 3.19 3.99
C PHE A 602 32.54 2.55 3.03
N PHE A 603 31.29 3.03 3.06
CA PHE A 603 30.20 2.60 2.20
C PHE A 603 29.87 3.68 1.14
N PRO A 604 29.92 3.37 -0.17
CA PRO A 604 29.68 4.34 -1.25
C PRO A 604 28.18 4.61 -1.46
N VAL A 605 27.53 5.33 -0.52
CA VAL A 605 26.07 5.58 -0.52
C VAL A 605 25.56 6.11 -1.87
N MET A 606 26.22 7.14 -2.42
CA MET A 606 25.75 7.78 -3.66
C MET A 606 25.88 6.86 -4.87
N THR A 607 26.98 6.11 -4.99
CA THR A 607 27.18 5.16 -6.09
C THR A 607 26.19 4.00 -6.01
N VAL A 608 25.86 3.54 -4.79
CA VAL A 608 24.82 2.51 -4.58
C VAL A 608 23.45 3.02 -4.99
N LEU A 609 23.09 4.26 -4.65
CA LEU A 609 21.83 4.86 -5.10
C LEU A 609 21.78 5.00 -6.63
N GLN A 610 22.86 5.46 -7.25
CA GLN A 610 22.97 5.52 -8.72
C GLN A 610 22.86 4.12 -9.35
N PHE A 611 23.46 3.10 -8.74
CA PHE A 611 23.33 1.71 -9.18
C PHE A 611 21.87 1.26 -9.14
N VAL A 612 21.18 1.46 -8.02
CA VAL A 612 19.78 1.10 -7.87
C VAL A 612 18.91 1.81 -8.93
N PHE A 613 19.16 3.09 -9.22
CA PHE A 613 18.39 3.81 -10.23
C PHE A 613 18.66 3.34 -11.66
N TYR A 614 19.92 3.26 -12.12
CA TYR A 614 20.21 2.90 -13.51
C TYR A 614 20.04 1.39 -13.78
N MET A 615 20.51 0.52 -12.87
CA MET A 615 20.29 -0.92 -13.02
C MET A 615 18.81 -1.25 -12.83
N GLY A 616 18.13 -0.62 -11.87
CA GLY A 616 16.70 -0.81 -11.69
C GLY A 616 15.89 -0.36 -12.90
N TRP A 617 16.23 0.77 -13.51
CA TRP A 617 15.56 1.24 -14.73
C TRP A 617 15.86 0.32 -15.94
N THR A 618 17.04 -0.27 -16.01
CA THR A 618 17.38 -1.33 -16.97
C THR A 618 16.57 -2.61 -16.71
N LYS A 619 16.40 -3.00 -15.45
CA LYS A 619 15.59 -4.16 -15.05
C LYS A 619 14.11 -3.99 -15.36
N VAL A 620 13.58 -2.77 -15.31
CA VAL A 620 12.21 -2.48 -15.78
C VAL A 620 12.07 -2.84 -17.25
N ALA A 621 13.04 -2.44 -18.09
CA ALA A 621 13.00 -2.82 -19.51
C ALA A 621 13.22 -4.33 -19.72
N GLU A 622 14.09 -4.97 -18.93
CA GLU A 622 14.34 -6.41 -19.01
C GLU A 622 13.08 -7.23 -18.69
N ALA A 623 12.39 -6.90 -17.60
CA ALA A 623 11.14 -7.57 -17.18
C ALA A 623 10.01 -7.37 -18.20
N LEU A 624 9.91 -6.18 -18.80
CA LEU A 624 8.85 -5.86 -19.77
C LEU A 624 9.18 -6.31 -21.20
N LEU A 625 10.41 -6.78 -21.47
CA LEU A 625 10.85 -7.17 -22.82
C LEU A 625 10.06 -8.37 -23.35
N ASN A 626 9.74 -9.32 -22.46
CA ASN A 626 8.90 -10.47 -22.77
C ASN A 626 7.83 -10.68 -21.67
N PRO A 627 6.67 -10.01 -21.77
CA PRO A 627 5.63 -10.07 -20.74
C PRO A 627 4.81 -11.37 -20.71
N LEU A 628 5.18 -12.37 -21.51
CA LEU A 628 4.49 -13.67 -21.61
C LEU A 628 5.31 -14.80 -20.93
N GLY A 629 6.32 -14.42 -20.15
CA GLY A 629 7.20 -15.29 -19.38
C GLY A 629 6.60 -15.74 -18.04
N GLU A 630 7.47 -15.82 -17.03
CA GLU A 630 7.16 -16.32 -15.67
C GLU A 630 7.49 -15.33 -14.56
N ASP A 631 7.76 -14.07 -14.90
CA ASP A 631 8.04 -13.02 -13.92
C ASP A 631 6.78 -12.64 -13.14
N ASP A 632 6.97 -12.02 -11.96
CA ASP A 632 5.86 -11.64 -11.04
C ASP A 632 4.86 -10.67 -11.69
N ASP A 633 5.30 -9.86 -12.66
CA ASP A 633 4.52 -8.82 -13.35
C ASP A 633 4.12 -9.21 -14.79
N ASP A 634 4.47 -10.42 -15.24
CA ASP A 634 4.08 -10.93 -16.56
C ASP A 634 2.58 -11.20 -16.65
N PHE A 635 2.03 -11.15 -17.86
CA PHE A 635 0.61 -11.36 -18.07
C PHE A 635 0.14 -12.74 -17.57
N GLU A 636 -1.00 -12.75 -16.87
CA GLU A 636 -1.67 -13.97 -16.45
C GLU A 636 -2.50 -14.57 -17.60
N THR A 637 -1.79 -15.12 -18.59
CA THR A 637 -2.38 -15.73 -19.80
C THR A 637 -3.31 -16.89 -19.47
N LEU A 638 -2.98 -17.72 -18.49
CA LEU A 638 -3.80 -18.85 -18.08
C LEU A 638 -5.14 -18.41 -17.47
N PHE A 639 -5.12 -17.36 -16.64
CA PHE A 639 -6.34 -16.73 -16.13
C PHE A 639 -7.21 -16.17 -17.27
N VAL A 640 -6.59 -15.52 -18.26
CA VAL A 640 -7.33 -14.99 -19.43
C VAL A 640 -8.01 -16.12 -20.20
N ILE A 641 -7.33 -17.25 -20.43
CA ILE A 641 -7.90 -18.43 -21.11
C ILE A 641 -9.09 -18.98 -20.33
N GLU A 642 -8.94 -19.22 -19.01
CA GLU A 642 -10.00 -19.77 -18.18
C GLU A 642 -11.22 -18.84 -18.08
N ARG A 643 -10.97 -17.54 -17.88
CA ARG A 643 -12.00 -16.49 -17.90
C ARG A 643 -12.74 -16.52 -19.23
N ASN A 644 -12.03 -16.47 -20.35
CA ASN A 644 -12.63 -16.41 -21.68
C ASN A 644 -13.46 -17.66 -21.97
N LEU A 645 -12.95 -18.85 -21.66
CA LEU A 645 -13.69 -20.09 -21.86
C LEU A 645 -14.97 -20.12 -21.01
N THR A 646 -14.88 -19.73 -19.74
CA THR A 646 -16.03 -19.71 -18.82
C THR A 646 -17.11 -18.74 -19.30
N ILE A 647 -16.73 -17.48 -19.59
CA ILE A 647 -17.67 -16.45 -20.06
C ILE A 647 -18.28 -16.86 -21.41
N ALA A 648 -17.49 -17.38 -22.33
CA ALA A 648 -17.98 -17.77 -23.65
C ALA A 648 -18.99 -18.94 -23.55
N MET A 649 -18.74 -19.93 -22.69
CA MET A 649 -19.67 -21.03 -22.47
C MET A 649 -20.95 -20.61 -21.74
N LEU A 650 -20.85 -19.69 -20.78
CA LEU A 650 -22.01 -19.13 -20.10
C LEU A 650 -22.89 -18.30 -21.05
N LEU A 651 -22.27 -17.48 -21.90
CA LEU A 651 -23.00 -16.69 -22.89
C LEU A 651 -23.61 -17.55 -24.02
N ALA A 652 -22.95 -18.65 -24.40
CA ALA A 652 -23.43 -19.49 -25.49
C ALA A 652 -24.71 -20.28 -25.16
N ASP A 653 -24.93 -20.62 -23.89
CA ASP A 653 -26.05 -21.46 -23.47
C ASP A 653 -26.87 -20.87 -22.32
N PRO A 654 -26.44 -20.88 -21.04
CA PRO A 654 -27.30 -20.50 -19.93
C PRO A 654 -27.77 -19.05 -20.00
N CYS A 655 -26.98 -18.11 -20.52
CA CYS A 655 -27.43 -16.71 -20.65
C CYS A 655 -28.15 -16.42 -21.97
N HIS A 656 -28.28 -17.38 -22.89
CA HIS A 656 -28.93 -17.14 -24.16
C HIS A 656 -30.43 -16.90 -23.98
N ASP A 657 -30.92 -15.77 -24.48
CA ASP A 657 -32.33 -15.36 -24.44
C ASP A 657 -32.95 -15.33 -23.03
N GLN A 658 -32.12 -15.26 -21.99
CA GLN A 658 -32.57 -15.07 -20.61
C GLN A 658 -32.53 -13.57 -20.28
N LEU A 659 -33.71 -12.97 -20.19
CA LEU A 659 -33.88 -11.58 -19.77
C LEU A 659 -34.65 -11.52 -18.45
N PRO A 660 -34.29 -10.60 -17.54
CA PRO A 660 -35.14 -10.31 -16.39
C PRO A 660 -36.48 -9.70 -16.85
N GLU A 661 -37.52 -9.86 -16.04
CA GLU A 661 -38.83 -9.25 -16.29
C GLU A 661 -38.68 -7.72 -16.41
N GLN A 662 -39.27 -7.15 -17.46
CA GLN A 662 -39.19 -5.73 -17.75
C GLN A 662 -40.14 -4.97 -16.82
N MET A 663 -39.58 -4.25 -15.85
CA MET A 663 -40.32 -3.38 -14.95
C MET A 663 -40.15 -1.91 -15.35
N ASP A 664 -41.19 -1.11 -15.17
CA ASP A 664 -41.10 0.35 -15.27
C ASP A 664 -40.07 0.85 -14.25
N GLY A 665 -38.91 1.29 -14.74
CA GLY A 665 -37.88 1.88 -13.89
C GLY A 665 -38.49 3.05 -13.12
N SER A 666 -38.30 3.09 -11.80
CA SER A 666 -38.81 4.20 -10.99
C SER A 666 -38.20 5.51 -11.50
N SER A 667 -38.98 6.28 -12.24
CA SER A 667 -38.67 7.64 -12.68
C SER A 667 -38.50 8.63 -11.51
N GLY A 668 -38.71 8.14 -10.27
CA GLY A 668 -38.62 8.86 -9.01
C GLY A 668 -37.51 8.40 -8.07
N LEU A 669 -36.32 8.02 -8.57
CA LEU A 669 -35.13 7.95 -7.71
C LEU A 669 -34.68 9.38 -7.37
N SER A 670 -35.42 10.02 -6.46
CA SER A 670 -34.97 11.15 -5.68
C SER A 670 -33.75 10.70 -4.84
N ASN A 671 -32.57 10.74 -5.45
CA ASN A 671 -31.25 10.86 -4.84
C ASN A 671 -31.08 10.21 -3.45
N SER A 672 -31.09 8.88 -3.38
CA SER A 672 -30.64 8.13 -2.20
C SER A 672 -29.11 7.91 -2.18
N PHE A 673 -28.32 8.71 -2.90
CA PHE A 673 -26.84 8.70 -2.85
C PHE A 673 -26.25 9.23 -1.53
N ARG A 674 -27.09 9.60 -0.55
CA ARG A 674 -26.70 10.29 0.69
C ARG A 674 -26.06 9.41 1.77
N ILE A 675 -25.92 8.11 1.59
CA ILE A 675 -25.44 7.24 2.69
C ILE A 675 -23.95 7.50 3.03
N ARG A 676 -23.17 8.13 2.13
CA ARG A 676 -21.74 8.42 2.41
C ARG A 676 -21.06 9.57 1.65
N ALA A 677 -21.74 10.22 0.72
CA ALA A 677 -21.13 11.29 -0.09
C ALA A 677 -21.22 12.65 0.63
N GLU A 678 -20.07 13.21 1.02
CA GLU A 678 -19.98 14.49 1.75
C GLU A 678 -20.30 15.73 0.88
N SER A 679 -20.23 15.62 -0.44
CA SER A 679 -20.59 16.74 -1.33
C SER A 679 -21.28 16.27 -2.60
N VAL A 680 -22.45 16.84 -2.88
CA VAL A 680 -23.07 16.76 -4.19
C VAL A 680 -22.53 17.93 -5.00
N LEU A 681 -21.66 17.64 -5.96
CA LEU A 681 -21.12 18.65 -6.87
C LEU A 681 -22.21 19.08 -7.86
N ASN A 682 -22.26 20.37 -8.21
CA ASN A 682 -23.13 20.86 -9.28
C ASN A 682 -22.73 20.23 -10.62
N ALA A 683 -23.70 19.95 -11.48
CA ALA A 683 -23.43 19.45 -12.82
C ALA A 683 -22.52 20.42 -13.59
N LEU A 684 -21.49 19.89 -14.24
CA LEU A 684 -20.55 20.66 -15.05
C LEU A 684 -21.22 21.04 -16.39
N ILE A 685 -21.66 22.29 -16.53
CA ILE A 685 -22.33 22.79 -17.75
C ILE A 685 -21.31 23.41 -18.73
N GLY A 686 -20.10 23.70 -18.26
CA GLY A 686 -18.99 24.24 -19.06
C GLY A 686 -18.28 25.40 -18.35
N SER A 687 -17.02 25.64 -18.71
CA SER A 687 -16.18 26.69 -18.09
C SER A 687 -16.65 28.12 -18.39
N ALA A 688 -17.43 28.32 -19.47
CA ALA A 688 -17.96 29.62 -19.87
C ALA A 688 -19.18 30.06 -19.04
N VAL A 689 -19.85 29.14 -18.34
CA VAL A 689 -21.01 29.46 -17.50
C VAL A 689 -20.53 29.81 -16.10
N ARG A 690 -20.79 31.06 -15.65
CA ARG A 690 -20.48 31.49 -14.29
C ARG A 690 -21.24 30.60 -13.29
N THR A 691 -20.52 29.79 -12.53
CA THR A 691 -21.08 29.01 -11.44
C THR A 691 -21.40 29.95 -10.28
N MET A 692 -22.69 30.08 -9.94
CA MET A 692 -23.05 30.68 -8.65
C MET A 692 -22.80 29.62 -7.56
N PRO A 693 -22.02 29.92 -6.51
CA PRO A 693 -21.80 28.97 -5.43
C PRO A 693 -23.13 28.65 -4.75
N ALA A 694 -23.41 27.36 -4.57
CA ALA A 694 -24.55 26.93 -3.77
C ALA A 694 -24.33 27.43 -2.33
N LYS A 695 -25.21 28.30 -1.82
CA LYS A 695 -25.17 28.72 -0.41
C LYS A 695 -25.24 27.49 0.47
N SER A 696 -24.20 27.27 1.29
CA SER A 696 -24.25 26.33 2.40
C SER A 696 -25.38 26.77 3.33
N LYS A 697 -26.43 25.96 3.44
CA LYS A 697 -27.48 26.18 4.44
C LYS A 697 -26.97 25.72 5.80
N ASP A 698 -26.08 26.50 6.39
CA ASP A 698 -25.87 26.49 7.83
C ASP A 698 -26.57 27.72 8.41
N GLY A 699 -27.65 27.48 9.16
CA GLY A 699 -28.29 28.50 9.99
C GLY A 699 -29.18 29.51 9.27
N GLN A 700 -30.28 29.07 8.65
CA GLN A 700 -31.47 29.94 8.51
C GLN A 700 -32.71 29.10 8.22
N GLN A 701 -33.56 28.98 9.23
CA GLN A 701 -34.98 28.69 9.08
C GLN A 701 -35.56 29.84 8.25
N SER A 702 -35.67 29.64 6.94
CA SER A 702 -36.28 30.60 6.02
C SER A 702 -37.00 29.85 4.91
N ASP A 703 -38.20 30.32 4.67
CA ASP A 703 -39.28 29.78 3.84
C ASP A 703 -38.85 29.10 2.53
N GLU A 704 -39.46 27.94 2.28
CA GLU A 704 -39.44 27.24 0.99
C GLU A 704 -39.79 28.19 -0.18
N PRO A 705 -39.17 28.07 -1.37
CA PRO A 705 -39.68 28.71 -2.57
C PRO A 705 -40.87 27.89 -3.11
N LYS A 706 -41.98 27.83 -2.36
CA LYS A 706 -43.27 27.25 -2.80
C LYS A 706 -43.95 28.06 -3.92
N ARG A 707 -43.37 29.19 -4.38
CA ARG A 707 -44.02 30.11 -5.32
C ARG A 707 -43.74 29.88 -6.81
N ARG A 708 -42.67 29.18 -7.21
CA ARG A 708 -42.35 29.04 -8.66
C ARG A 708 -43.01 27.84 -9.35
N ASN A 709 -43.22 26.74 -8.63
CA ASN A 709 -43.88 25.55 -9.20
C ASN A 709 -45.41 25.63 -9.17
N LYS A 710 -46.00 26.55 -8.39
CA LYS A 710 -47.46 26.74 -8.37
C LYS A 710 -47.97 27.40 -9.65
N TRP A 711 -47.23 28.33 -10.24
CA TRP A 711 -47.67 29.06 -11.45
C TRP A 711 -47.60 28.19 -12.72
N ALA A 712 -46.55 27.38 -12.86
CA ALA A 712 -46.39 26.46 -13.99
C ALA A 712 -47.39 25.30 -13.95
N ASN A 713 -47.65 24.71 -12.77
CA ASN A 713 -48.64 23.64 -12.65
C ASN A 713 -50.08 24.13 -12.77
N LYS A 714 -50.41 25.36 -12.32
CA LYS A 714 -51.77 25.88 -12.47
C LYS A 714 -52.13 26.09 -13.94
N ASN A 715 -51.23 26.68 -14.72
CA ASN A 715 -51.42 26.88 -16.16
C ASN A 715 -51.38 25.58 -16.97
N LEU A 716 -50.76 24.51 -16.47
CA LEU A 716 -50.80 23.20 -17.12
C LEU A 716 -52.10 22.46 -16.79
N VAL A 717 -52.56 22.51 -15.53
CA VAL A 717 -53.82 21.89 -15.08
C VAL A 717 -55.04 22.62 -15.64
N GLU A 718 -55.00 23.95 -15.78
CA GLU A 718 -56.05 24.72 -16.47
C GLU A 718 -56.08 24.37 -17.97
N ARG A 719 -54.93 24.32 -18.65
CA ARG A 719 -54.87 23.89 -20.07
C ARG A 719 -55.31 22.45 -20.30
N LEU A 720 -55.05 21.55 -19.35
CA LEU A 720 -55.54 20.17 -19.40
C LEU A 720 -57.04 20.06 -19.08
N ARG A 721 -57.59 20.95 -18.24
CA ARG A 721 -59.04 21.06 -18.01
C ARG A 721 -59.78 21.66 -19.20
N GLU A 722 -59.20 22.66 -19.85
CA GLU A 722 -59.73 23.24 -21.10
C GLU A 722 -59.73 22.19 -22.22
N ARG A 723 -58.62 21.45 -22.42
CA ARG A 723 -58.59 20.34 -23.40
C ARG A 723 -59.60 19.23 -23.10
N LYS A 724 -59.76 18.84 -21.83
CA LYS A 724 -60.79 17.85 -21.45
C LYS A 724 -62.21 18.40 -21.59
N GLY A 725 -62.41 19.70 -21.38
CA GLY A 725 -63.68 20.37 -21.63
C GLY A 725 -64.03 20.40 -23.11
N ASP A 726 -63.06 20.71 -23.96
CA ASP A 726 -63.22 20.75 -25.42
C ASP A 726 -63.40 19.34 -26.02
N GLU A 727 -62.67 18.32 -25.52
CA GLU A 727 -62.91 16.92 -25.91
C GLU A 727 -64.31 16.46 -25.51
N LYS A 728 -64.75 16.79 -24.29
CA LYS A 728 -66.09 16.39 -23.81
C LYS A 728 -67.19 17.11 -24.59
N ARG A 729 -67.00 18.39 -24.91
CA ARG A 729 -67.93 19.18 -25.74
C ARG A 729 -67.95 18.70 -27.19
N SER A 730 -66.80 18.28 -27.73
CA SER A 730 -66.73 17.62 -29.04
C SER A 730 -67.49 16.30 -29.02
N ILE A 731 -67.28 15.45 -28.02
CA ILE A 731 -67.96 14.15 -27.88
C ILE A 731 -69.47 14.33 -27.68
N ASP A 732 -69.90 15.32 -26.90
CA ASP A 732 -71.32 15.64 -26.68
C ASP A 732 -71.98 16.23 -27.95
N LEU A 733 -71.25 17.01 -28.76
CA LEU A 733 -71.71 17.47 -30.07
C LEU A 733 -71.81 16.32 -31.09
N THR A 734 -70.84 15.39 -31.09
CA THR A 734 -70.91 14.19 -31.94
C THR A 734 -72.05 13.25 -31.50
N LEU A 735 -72.28 13.10 -30.19
CA LEU A 735 -73.41 12.34 -29.64
C LEU A 735 -74.77 13.01 -29.90
N ALA A 736 -74.83 14.34 -29.91
CA ALA A 736 -76.02 15.08 -30.28
C ALA A 736 -76.32 14.97 -31.79
N ALA A 737 -75.29 15.00 -32.64
CA ALA A 737 -75.42 14.76 -34.08
C ALA A 737 -75.85 13.31 -34.39
N LEU A 738 -75.30 12.33 -33.66
CA LEU A 738 -75.71 10.93 -33.78
C LEU A 738 -77.16 10.69 -33.31
N LYS A 739 -77.63 11.40 -32.28
CA LYS A 739 -79.03 11.33 -31.83
C LYS A 739 -80.03 12.02 -32.75
N SER A 740 -79.60 12.99 -33.56
CA SER A 740 -80.47 13.58 -34.59
C SER A 740 -80.63 12.69 -35.82
N ASP A 741 -79.62 11.89 -36.17
CA ASP A 741 -79.69 10.96 -37.32
C ASP A 741 -80.56 9.72 -37.06
N ASP A 742 -80.73 9.29 -35.80
CA ASP A 742 -81.61 8.16 -35.42
C ASP A 742 -83.13 8.47 -35.55
N THR A 743 -83.52 9.64 -36.06
CA THR A 743 -84.92 9.95 -36.44
C THR A 743 -85.20 9.87 -37.94
N GLN A 744 -84.22 9.44 -38.75
CA GLN A 744 -84.42 9.09 -40.16
C GLN A 744 -83.66 7.80 -40.54
N LYS A 745 -84.02 6.67 -39.94
CA LYS A 745 -84.09 5.34 -40.59
C LYS A 745 -84.70 4.28 -39.69
#